data_AF-A0A1Y0G6W5-F1
#
_entry.id   AF-A0A1Y0G6W5-F1
#
_cell.length_a   1.000
_cell.length_b   1.000
_cell.length_c   1.000
_cell.angle_alpha   90.00
_cell.angle_beta   90.00
_cell.angle_gamma   90.00
#
_symmetry.space_group_name_H-M   'P 1'
#
loop_
_entity.id
_entity.type
_entity.pdbx_description
1 polymer ?
#
loop_
_entity_poly.entity_id
_entity_poly.type
_entity_poly.pdbx_seq_one_letter_code
_entity_poly.pdbx_strand_id
1 'polypeptide(L)'
;MNMNDTSNITRKRRKFGLISFCVTLPKLPALRLILLACLSVLTHGAQAMTYANVSIPFTWIDTTGHTKVGYNTAPYKFNNTGGCGTTPPVLDDTLSDNIPIGFTFTYGGAGFTQARIMTNGRLQFNNNTTCGYGSPVTQLPYPNSGLNYTMRIYGNDLDPTPQADAPYSTACKLTSTCYISYATIGTAPNRQFVVTWNNIPEWAAGGSTSGNYNLQLILNENGTFIYQYGVDVPGPQASLGQVGWQVSPTDYEVPGVGLPANNSAILFYIPNPIAQYHFQQSAWTAPGQVLDTSGSSPAYNATALGGATPGPGYACNGAVIPVNNGAIVDGIDTGISVPTTLGGAGTIDFWYKANDAWKGGGDAQLLDASISNGEWFFATKLNNSDVRFVITDSTGTIRSAETATNNIAAGTWTHIALTWNFNALAASNSDHLSIYINGTQKALSAFTTSGTVSSQLGTLYLGDNRSSFTGSNGTKSSANGTLDEFNIYNMEGSLVLIQRDMSYATSCGPDHYELSLPSSSISCLPATATVTACADNSSPCTNAFVTASGTTATLATSAGTLANPTVTFGTTGTATTTLSYPTAANGAAVSVTLTGEQAAAAYPNKCCPDGINCATGNSCSTTFNTAGFIFSGAANGMTFAIPAQVAGVSSGSYYLRAVRTNTSTQACEAALQGTTAVNFAYECNDSATCYNANLMSVNGGTATTIARNNNGSVSSYLPVNMNFDANGNAPFTLNYGDAGKVTLHASKTVNATTLSGASNAFVVKPYSFVLSGIKRSADNVANPAAINAAGPVFIKAGDPFSATVTAITATGSVTPNYGQETTPENVKLTTVLVPGLGLTNNPAINGAFGTFTNGTANGTGFSWPEVGIITLTPDVADGDYLGAGNTTGTASENVGRFTPHHFETLVTQGCTAGNFTYSAQPFTVQITAKNSLTTPATTANYNGASNFAKQVTLTDGSAMTAGTFSNNTVAASSFAGGVATTATPQYTFTSPATAPATITLRATDSDGISSSGYAEGSAAIRSGRIKLSNASGSEALALPVPMVAQYYNGTTFVTNTADSCTSVPVPTKANSGLQTTLTTTASLASPFIAGNGKLQLSKPNAQGHVDITIAAPGWLQYNWKGAGLTNPTARATFGIYKNANEFIYMREMY
;
A
#
# COMPACT_ATOMS: atom_id res chain seq x y z
N MET A 1 15.26 -30.18 -65.39
CA MET A 1 16.41 -31.07 -65.64
C MET A 1 16.34 -32.23 -64.65
N ASN A 2 16.85 -33.39 -65.05
CA ASN A 2 17.09 -34.69 -64.37
C ASN A 2 17.36 -34.63 -62.84
N MET A 3 17.15 -35.64 -61.98
CA MET A 3 16.59 -37.04 -61.94
C MET A 3 16.56 -37.47 -60.44
N ASN A 4 15.89 -38.47 -59.85
CA ASN A 4 14.97 -39.59 -60.22
C ASN A 4 13.75 -39.57 -59.21
N ASP A 5 12.82 -40.52 -58.95
CA ASP A 5 12.66 -41.99 -59.02
C ASP A 5 13.48 -42.81 -57.96
N THR A 6 13.09 -43.99 -57.42
CA THR A 6 12.22 -45.07 -57.95
C THR A 6 11.24 -45.74 -56.95
N SER A 7 10.00 -46.03 -57.42
CA SER A 7 9.19 -47.27 -57.15
C SER A 7 8.50 -47.47 -55.75
N ASN A 8 7.40 -48.24 -55.54
CA ASN A 8 6.46 -48.95 -56.44
C ASN A 8 5.13 -49.48 -55.76
N ILE A 9 3.99 -49.55 -56.51
CA ILE A 9 2.98 -50.67 -56.63
C ILE A 9 2.32 -51.32 -55.35
N THR A 10 1.01 -51.67 -55.20
CA THR A 10 -0.25 -51.65 -56.05
C THR A 10 -1.60 -51.72 -55.27
N ARG A 11 -2.71 -51.50 -56.02
CA ARG A 11 -4.17 -51.62 -55.74
C ARG A 11 -4.69 -52.93 -55.04
N LYS A 12 -5.77 -52.83 -54.22
CA LYS A 12 -7.17 -53.28 -54.57
C LYS A 12 -8.26 -53.15 -53.45
N ARG A 13 -9.51 -52.96 -53.93
CA ARG A 13 -10.89 -53.04 -53.33
C ARG A 13 -11.06 -53.94 -52.08
N ARG A 14 -12.01 -53.69 -51.14
CA ARG A 14 -13.49 -53.71 -51.29
C ARG A 14 -14.28 -52.97 -50.18
N LYS A 15 -15.56 -52.64 -50.44
CA LYS A 15 -16.62 -52.34 -49.43
C LYS A 15 -17.30 -53.63 -48.93
N PHE A 16 -17.90 -53.58 -47.74
CA PHE A 16 -19.16 -54.28 -47.39
C PHE A 16 -19.90 -53.49 -46.28
N GLY A 17 -21.15 -53.87 -45.98
CA GLY A 17 -22.03 -53.28 -44.95
C GLY A 17 -23.28 -54.15 -44.75
N LEU A 18 -24.32 -53.61 -44.08
CA LEU A 18 -25.54 -54.30 -43.60
C LEU A 18 -25.32 -55.28 -42.43
N ILE A 19 -26.32 -55.70 -41.63
CA ILE A 19 -27.49 -55.06 -40.97
C ILE A 19 -28.16 -56.12 -40.06
N SER A 20 -28.82 -55.73 -38.96
CA SER A 20 -29.62 -56.62 -38.06
C SER A 20 -28.81 -57.71 -37.30
N PHE A 21 -29.20 -58.18 -36.11
CA PHE A 21 -30.55 -58.40 -35.55
C PHE A 21 -30.76 -57.90 -34.12
N CYS A 22 -32.03 -57.80 -33.72
CA CYS A 22 -32.47 -57.55 -32.34
C CYS A 22 -32.95 -58.85 -31.69
N VAL A 23 -32.66 -59.08 -30.40
CA VAL A 23 -33.46 -59.89 -29.45
C VAL A 23 -33.02 -59.61 -28.00
N THR A 24 -33.91 -59.90 -27.05
CA THR A 24 -33.96 -59.47 -25.63
C THR A 24 -32.91 -60.03 -24.67
N LEU A 25 -32.53 -59.20 -23.67
CA LEU A 25 -32.42 -59.41 -22.20
C LEU A 25 -32.33 -60.86 -21.61
N PRO A 26 -31.59 -61.11 -20.49
CA PRO A 26 -31.57 -60.22 -19.31
C PRO A 26 -30.27 -60.10 -18.46
N LYS A 27 -30.30 -59.13 -17.53
CA LYS A 27 -29.64 -59.00 -16.20
C LYS A 27 -28.49 -59.97 -15.80
N LEU A 28 -27.35 -59.40 -15.38
CA LEU A 28 -26.81 -59.46 -14.00
C LEU A 28 -25.67 -58.41 -13.81
N PRO A 29 -25.29 -58.01 -12.58
CA PRO A 29 -24.55 -56.77 -12.33
C PRO A 29 -23.04 -56.96 -12.11
N ALA A 30 -22.22 -56.24 -12.90
CA ALA A 30 -20.79 -56.05 -12.63
C ALA A 30 -20.37 -54.57 -12.67
N LEU A 31 -20.95 -53.77 -13.57
CA LEU A 31 -20.44 -52.44 -13.90
C LEU A 31 -20.73 -51.34 -12.85
N ARG A 32 -21.69 -51.55 -11.93
CA ARG A 32 -21.97 -50.58 -10.85
C ARG A 32 -21.00 -50.62 -9.68
N LEU A 33 -20.22 -51.70 -9.49
CA LEU A 33 -19.21 -51.75 -8.42
C LEU A 33 -17.95 -50.98 -8.79
N ILE A 34 -17.52 -51.08 -10.06
CA ILE A 34 -16.31 -50.41 -10.56
C ILE A 34 -16.51 -48.89 -10.62
N LEU A 35 -17.69 -48.42 -11.03
CA LEU A 35 -17.98 -46.97 -11.10
C LEU A 35 -18.18 -46.32 -9.72
N LEU A 36 -18.60 -47.07 -8.69
CA LEU A 36 -18.61 -46.56 -7.31
C LEU A 36 -17.21 -46.55 -6.70
N ALA A 37 -16.38 -47.57 -6.97
CA ALA A 37 -15.00 -47.63 -6.48
C ALA A 37 -14.13 -46.46 -6.99
N CYS A 38 -14.43 -45.91 -8.17
CA CYS A 38 -13.72 -44.74 -8.70
C CYS A 38 -14.23 -43.39 -8.18
N LEU A 39 -15.36 -43.34 -7.46
CA LEU A 39 -15.88 -42.12 -6.83
C LEU A 39 -15.61 -42.06 -5.31
N SER A 40 -15.07 -43.11 -4.70
CA SER A 40 -14.80 -43.20 -3.27
C SER A 40 -13.32 -43.05 -2.89
N VAL A 41 -12.47 -42.52 -3.78
CA VAL A 41 -11.03 -42.27 -3.53
C VAL A 41 -10.64 -40.83 -3.84
N LEU A 42 -11.50 -39.88 -3.47
CA LEU A 42 -11.08 -38.53 -3.08
C LEU A 42 -10.82 -38.49 -1.58
N THR A 43 -9.95 -39.39 -1.11
CA THR A 43 -9.25 -39.21 0.15
C THR A 43 -8.48 -37.92 0.04
N HIS A 44 -8.97 -36.86 0.70
CA HIS A 44 -8.22 -35.63 0.82
C HIS A 44 -6.93 -35.99 1.56
N GLY A 45 -5.80 -35.98 0.84
CA GLY A 45 -4.50 -36.06 1.50
C GLY A 45 -4.43 -34.89 2.46
N ALA A 46 -4.14 -35.17 3.74
CA ALA A 46 -4.02 -34.12 4.74
C ALA A 46 -2.88 -33.18 4.29
N GLN A 47 -3.25 -32.03 3.75
CA GLN A 47 -2.29 -31.02 3.35
C GLN A 47 -1.53 -30.61 4.61
N ALA A 48 -0.21 -30.74 4.52
CA ALA A 48 0.70 -30.27 5.53
C ALA A 48 0.44 -28.79 5.84
N MET A 49 0.60 -28.36 7.09
CA MET A 49 0.52 -26.96 7.48
C MET A 49 1.69 -26.65 8.40
N THR A 50 2.78 -26.16 7.81
CA THR A 50 3.94 -25.71 8.57
C THR A 50 3.60 -24.46 9.38
N TYR A 51 3.98 -24.50 10.64
CA TYR A 51 3.93 -23.37 11.54
C TYR A 51 5.26 -22.62 11.46
N ALA A 52 5.20 -21.34 11.11
CA ALA A 52 6.24 -20.38 11.42
C ALA A 52 6.33 -20.22 12.94
N ASN A 53 7.51 -19.85 13.46
CA ASN A 53 7.66 -19.57 14.89
C ASN A 53 8.37 -18.22 15.14
N VAL A 54 8.05 -17.60 16.27
CA VAL A 54 8.59 -16.29 16.69
C VAL A 54 8.61 -16.18 18.21
N SER A 55 9.65 -15.55 18.77
CA SER A 55 9.70 -15.22 20.20
C SER A 55 8.66 -14.15 20.56
N ILE A 56 7.90 -14.36 21.63
CA ILE A 56 6.89 -13.42 22.14
C ILE A 56 7.16 -13.05 23.60
N PRO A 57 6.57 -11.96 24.13
CA PRO A 57 6.68 -11.64 25.55
C PRO A 57 6.20 -12.79 26.44
N PHE A 58 7.01 -13.17 27.43
CA PHE A 58 6.68 -14.21 28.39
C PHE A 58 5.59 -13.75 29.37
N THR A 59 4.52 -14.54 29.47
CA THR A 59 3.35 -14.27 30.33
C THR A 59 2.83 -15.58 30.91
N TRP A 60 3.46 -16.04 32.00
CA TRP A 60 3.08 -17.29 32.67
C TRP A 60 1.63 -17.29 33.15
N ILE A 61 0.89 -18.35 32.84
CA ILE A 61 -0.52 -18.50 33.23
C ILE A 61 -0.60 -19.12 34.63
N ASP A 62 -1.39 -18.52 35.53
CA ASP A 62 -1.61 -19.06 36.88
C ASP A 62 -2.36 -20.41 36.82
N THR A 63 -1.74 -21.44 37.38
CA THR A 63 -2.25 -22.82 37.41
C THR A 63 -3.12 -23.13 38.63
N THR A 64 -3.35 -22.17 39.54
CA THR A 64 -4.09 -22.37 40.80
C THR A 64 -5.50 -22.94 40.58
N GLY A 65 -6.14 -22.64 39.44
CA GLY A 65 -7.44 -23.19 39.04
C GLY A 65 -7.39 -24.42 38.12
N HIS A 66 -6.21 -24.94 37.76
CA HIS A 66 -6.08 -26.01 36.75
C HIS A 66 -6.33 -27.40 37.33
N THR A 67 -6.89 -28.30 36.51
CA THR A 67 -7.14 -29.69 36.90
C THR A 67 -5.84 -30.48 36.83
N LYS A 68 -5.39 -31.03 37.96
CA LYS A 68 -4.19 -31.88 38.05
C LYS A 68 -4.46 -33.29 37.52
N VAL A 69 -3.46 -33.88 36.87
CA VAL A 69 -3.51 -35.24 36.32
C VAL A 69 -2.46 -36.11 37.01
N GLY A 70 -2.87 -37.28 37.48
CA GLY A 70 -2.03 -38.33 38.09
C GLY A 70 -2.59 -39.70 37.72
N TYR A 71 -2.18 -40.78 38.40
CA TYR A 71 -2.69 -42.13 38.08
C TYR A 71 -4.12 -42.41 38.58
N ASN A 72 -4.57 -41.64 39.57
CA ASN A 72 -5.83 -41.88 40.30
C ASN A 72 -6.72 -40.63 40.34
N THR A 73 -6.52 -39.70 39.40
CA THR A 73 -7.32 -38.48 39.24
C THR A 73 -8.59 -38.75 38.42
N ALA A 74 -9.58 -37.87 38.56
CA ALA A 74 -10.83 -37.92 37.81
C ALA A 74 -11.17 -36.51 37.28
N PRO A 75 -11.82 -36.38 36.10
CA PRO A 75 -12.29 -37.46 35.23
C PRO A 75 -11.20 -38.14 34.38
N TYR A 76 -9.99 -37.59 34.34
CA TYR A 76 -8.87 -38.09 33.51
C TYR A 76 -7.63 -38.38 34.35
N LYS A 77 -6.84 -39.36 33.90
CA LYS A 77 -5.63 -39.84 34.57
C LYS A 77 -4.57 -40.33 33.58
N PHE A 78 -3.37 -40.61 34.10
CA PHE A 78 -2.34 -41.41 33.42
C PHE A 78 -2.66 -42.90 33.51
N ASN A 79 -2.42 -43.64 32.43
CA ASN A 79 -2.71 -45.07 32.33
C ASN A 79 -1.51 -45.82 31.71
N ASN A 80 -1.42 -47.13 31.95
CA ASN A 80 -0.56 -47.99 31.14
C ASN A 80 -1.22 -48.17 29.76
N THR A 81 -0.63 -47.54 28.74
CA THR A 81 -0.86 -47.85 27.33
C THR A 81 0.35 -48.59 26.78
N GLY A 82 0.13 -49.70 26.07
CA GLY A 82 1.21 -50.56 25.56
C GLY A 82 2.21 -49.77 24.68
N GLY A 83 3.50 -49.84 25.03
CA GLY A 83 4.56 -49.02 24.42
C GLY A 83 5.01 -47.83 25.28
N CYS A 84 4.46 -47.66 26.49
CA CYS A 84 5.02 -46.87 27.58
C CYS A 84 6.09 -47.65 28.36
N GLY A 85 6.99 -46.94 29.04
CA GLY A 85 8.12 -47.53 29.79
C GLY A 85 7.77 -48.09 31.17
N THR A 86 6.89 -47.42 31.92
CA THR A 86 6.49 -47.86 33.26
C THR A 86 4.99 -48.18 33.37
N THR A 87 4.51 -48.44 34.59
CA THR A 87 3.10 -48.72 34.90
C THR A 87 2.69 -47.91 36.12
N PRO A 88 1.57 -47.15 36.04
CA PRO A 88 1.07 -46.41 37.20
C PRO A 88 0.85 -47.31 38.44
N PRO A 89 1.25 -46.84 39.65
CA PRO A 89 1.34 -45.43 40.05
C PRO A 89 2.65 -44.71 39.70
N VAL A 90 3.68 -45.41 39.18
CA VAL A 90 4.83 -44.74 38.54
C VAL A 90 4.33 -44.04 37.27
N LEU A 91 4.62 -42.75 37.15
CA LEU A 91 4.17 -41.87 36.08
C LEU A 91 5.26 -41.62 35.02
N ASP A 92 6.52 -41.90 35.33
CA ASP A 92 7.62 -41.87 34.36
C ASP A 92 7.26 -42.68 33.09
N ASP A 93 7.57 -42.16 31.91
CA ASP A 93 7.17 -42.74 30.62
C ASP A 93 5.67 -43.10 30.48
N THR A 94 4.71 -42.26 30.94
CA THR A 94 3.25 -42.57 30.82
C THR A 94 2.43 -41.57 30.00
N LEU A 95 1.21 -41.98 29.64
CA LEU A 95 0.29 -41.24 28.78
C LEU A 95 -1.11 -41.10 29.41
N SER A 96 -1.73 -39.92 29.25
CA SER A 96 -3.06 -39.65 29.78
C SER A 96 -4.19 -40.29 28.97
N ASP A 97 -5.40 -40.32 29.55
CA ASP A 97 -6.67 -40.37 28.82
C ASP A 97 -6.79 -39.25 27.77
N ASN A 98 -7.77 -39.36 26.87
CA ASN A 98 -8.18 -38.24 26.02
C ASN A 98 -8.82 -37.13 26.87
N ILE A 99 -8.20 -35.96 26.90
CA ILE A 99 -8.68 -34.76 27.59
C ILE A 99 -9.33 -33.81 26.55
N PRO A 100 -10.58 -33.34 26.76
CA PRO A 100 -11.21 -32.34 25.90
C PRO A 100 -10.49 -31.00 25.91
N ILE A 101 -10.31 -30.44 24.71
CA ILE A 101 -9.68 -29.12 24.49
C ILE A 101 -10.66 -27.98 24.82
N GLY A 102 -11.97 -28.23 24.70
CA GLY A 102 -13.04 -27.24 24.95
C GLY A 102 -13.39 -26.37 23.74
N PHE A 103 -12.67 -26.54 22.63
CA PHE A 103 -12.93 -26.00 21.29
C PHE A 103 -12.34 -26.96 20.24
N THR A 104 -12.57 -26.69 18.95
CA THR A 104 -11.88 -27.38 17.86
C THR A 104 -10.58 -26.66 17.56
N PHE A 105 -9.45 -27.28 17.87
CA PHE A 105 -8.12 -26.78 17.53
C PHE A 105 -7.67 -27.34 16.17
N THR A 106 -7.33 -26.47 15.23
CA THR A 106 -6.86 -26.87 13.89
C THR A 106 -5.35 -27.06 13.90
N TYR A 107 -4.89 -28.27 13.60
CA TYR A 107 -3.47 -28.65 13.53
C TYR A 107 -3.18 -29.51 12.30
N GLY A 108 -2.26 -29.07 11.43
CA GLY A 108 -1.90 -29.84 10.23
C GLY A 108 -3.08 -30.08 9.28
N GLY A 109 -3.91 -29.06 9.08
CA GLY A 109 -5.16 -29.14 8.30
C GLY A 109 -6.33 -29.84 9.01
N ALA A 110 -6.09 -30.58 10.09
CA ALA A 110 -7.09 -31.38 10.79
C ALA A 110 -7.63 -30.70 12.07
N GLY A 111 -8.94 -30.77 12.29
CA GLY A 111 -9.59 -30.25 13.51
C GLY A 111 -9.66 -31.29 14.63
N PHE A 112 -9.10 -30.96 15.79
CA PHE A 112 -9.08 -31.82 16.98
C PHE A 112 -9.84 -31.20 18.15
N THR A 113 -10.63 -32.00 18.86
CA THR A 113 -11.39 -31.58 20.06
C THR A 113 -10.88 -32.21 21.35
N GLN A 114 -9.90 -33.12 21.26
CA GLN A 114 -9.29 -33.85 22.37
C GLN A 114 -7.78 -34.04 22.12
N ALA A 115 -7.00 -34.10 23.21
CA ALA A 115 -5.57 -34.40 23.19
C ALA A 115 -5.17 -35.32 24.36
N ARG A 116 -3.97 -35.93 24.28
CA ARG A 116 -3.34 -36.70 25.36
C ARG A 116 -2.04 -36.04 25.79
N ILE A 117 -1.83 -35.92 27.09
CA ILE A 117 -0.58 -35.45 27.69
C ILE A 117 0.30 -36.67 27.93
N MET A 118 1.55 -36.61 27.47
CA MET A 118 2.60 -37.57 27.75
C MET A 118 3.61 -36.93 28.72
N THR A 119 4.05 -37.68 29.72
CA THR A 119 4.83 -37.13 30.85
C THR A 119 6.12 -36.47 30.42
N ASN A 120 6.80 -37.05 29.44
CA ASN A 120 8.08 -36.62 28.88
C ASN A 120 7.89 -35.46 27.87
N GLY A 121 7.19 -34.41 28.29
CA GLY A 121 7.08 -33.10 27.64
C GLY A 121 6.40 -33.05 26.27
N ARG A 122 5.40 -33.92 26.01
CA ARG A 122 4.73 -34.04 24.70
C ARG A 122 3.20 -34.05 24.81
N LEU A 123 2.52 -33.33 23.92
CA LEU A 123 1.07 -33.37 23.71
C LEU A 123 0.76 -34.11 22.39
N GLN A 124 -0.29 -34.93 22.36
CA GLN A 124 -0.60 -35.81 21.22
C GLN A 124 -2.08 -35.72 20.83
N PHE A 125 -2.37 -35.65 19.54
CA PHE A 125 -3.73 -35.60 18.98
C PHE A 125 -4.06 -36.92 18.25
N ASN A 126 -5.17 -36.96 17.50
CA ASN A 126 -5.58 -38.11 16.68
C ASN A 126 -5.59 -39.48 17.40
N ASN A 127 -5.93 -39.51 18.70
CA ASN A 127 -5.85 -40.68 19.57
C ASN A 127 -4.46 -41.38 19.60
N ASN A 128 -3.38 -40.68 19.28
CA ASN A 128 -2.05 -41.26 19.21
C ASN A 128 -1.59 -41.77 20.58
N THR A 129 -1.39 -43.09 20.69
CA THR A 129 -0.94 -43.78 21.91
C THR A 129 0.56 -44.09 21.94
N THR A 130 1.34 -43.63 20.96
CA THR A 130 2.80 -43.81 20.96
C THR A 130 3.41 -43.05 22.13
N CYS A 131 4.07 -43.78 23.01
CA CYS A 131 4.54 -43.29 24.31
C CYS A 131 6.07 -43.16 24.30
N GLY A 132 6.78 -44.28 24.17
CA GLY A 132 8.25 -44.35 24.27
C GLY A 132 8.70 -44.78 25.67
N TYR A 133 10.01 -44.91 25.86
CA TYR A 133 10.60 -45.04 27.18
C TYR A 133 11.96 -44.32 27.27
N GLY A 134 12.31 -43.82 28.45
CA GLY A 134 13.45 -42.93 28.64
C GLY A 134 13.36 -41.63 27.82
N SER A 135 14.49 -40.91 27.72
CA SER A 135 14.62 -39.68 26.92
C SER A 135 14.05 -39.82 25.49
N PRO A 136 12.89 -39.20 25.19
CA PRO A 136 12.16 -39.45 23.94
C PRO A 136 12.89 -39.04 22.68
N VAL A 137 13.91 -38.18 22.75
CA VAL A 137 14.74 -37.81 21.59
C VAL A 137 15.59 -38.99 21.12
N THR A 138 16.00 -39.87 22.02
CA THR A 138 16.89 -41.00 21.69
C THR A 138 16.15 -42.15 21.00
N GLN A 139 14.85 -42.35 21.33
CA GLN A 139 14.03 -43.43 20.77
C GLN A 139 13.06 -42.98 19.68
N LEU A 140 12.47 -41.80 19.86
CA LEU A 140 11.43 -41.24 19.02
C LEU A 140 11.78 -39.79 18.64
N PRO A 141 12.94 -39.54 17.99
CA PRO A 141 13.28 -38.20 17.49
C PRO A 141 12.24 -37.73 16.48
N TYR A 142 12.01 -36.42 16.36
CA TYR A 142 11.35 -35.90 15.16
C TYR A 142 12.31 -35.95 13.95
N PRO A 143 11.88 -36.48 12.79
CA PRO A 143 10.57 -37.07 12.48
C PRO A 143 10.48 -38.56 12.83
N ASN A 144 9.32 -39.02 13.33
CA ASN A 144 9.04 -40.45 13.55
C ASN A 144 7.60 -40.79 13.14
N SER A 145 7.38 -41.85 12.37
CA SER A 145 6.04 -42.22 11.86
C SER A 145 5.02 -42.57 12.95
N GLY A 146 5.45 -42.96 14.14
CA GLY A 146 4.59 -43.12 15.32
C GLY A 146 4.18 -41.80 15.99
N LEU A 147 4.83 -40.67 15.67
CA LEU A 147 4.59 -39.36 16.32
C LEU A 147 3.83 -38.36 15.44
N ASN A 148 3.04 -38.85 14.48
CA ASN A 148 2.13 -38.00 13.70
C ASN A 148 1.10 -37.31 14.61
N TYR A 149 0.80 -36.05 14.30
CA TYR A 149 0.00 -35.12 15.11
C TYR A 149 0.43 -35.08 16.59
N THR A 150 1.68 -34.69 16.86
CA THR A 150 2.21 -34.44 18.21
C THR A 150 2.95 -33.09 18.29
N MET A 151 3.06 -32.56 19.51
CA MET A 151 3.74 -31.30 19.85
C MET A 151 4.67 -31.54 21.04
N ARG A 152 5.90 -31.05 20.98
CA ARG A 152 6.97 -31.36 21.94
C ARG A 152 7.55 -30.04 22.47
N ILE A 153 7.03 -29.61 23.62
CA ILE A 153 7.53 -28.41 24.31
C ILE A 153 8.95 -28.63 24.83
N TYR A 154 9.24 -29.82 25.37
CA TYR A 154 10.59 -30.23 25.78
C TYR A 154 10.64 -31.76 25.97
N GLY A 155 10.96 -32.49 24.90
CA GLY A 155 10.83 -33.95 24.91
C GLY A 155 12.02 -34.69 25.49
N ASN A 156 12.37 -34.44 26.76
CA ASN A 156 13.39 -35.17 27.51
C ASN A 156 12.77 -36.05 28.62
N ASP A 157 13.60 -36.77 29.37
CA ASP A 157 13.25 -37.83 30.34
C ASP A 157 12.57 -37.31 31.63
N LEU A 158 11.36 -36.73 31.53
CA LEU A 158 10.67 -36.05 32.65
C LEU A 158 9.80 -37.01 33.48
N ASP A 159 10.12 -37.13 34.78
CA ASP A 159 9.41 -37.98 35.73
C ASP A 159 8.54 -37.17 36.73
N PRO A 160 7.20 -37.13 36.56
CA PRO A 160 6.28 -36.49 37.49
C PRO A 160 5.81 -37.42 38.63
N THR A 161 6.43 -38.59 38.83
CA THR A 161 6.05 -39.53 39.89
C THR A 161 6.35 -38.93 41.27
N PRO A 162 5.36 -38.78 42.16
CA PRO A 162 5.59 -38.24 43.49
C PRO A 162 6.29 -39.27 44.40
N GLN A 163 7.05 -38.78 45.39
CA GLN A 163 7.87 -39.62 46.27
C GLN A 163 7.08 -40.70 47.06
N ALA A 164 5.78 -40.55 47.24
CA ALA A 164 4.92 -41.56 47.88
C ALA A 164 4.63 -42.77 46.98
N ASP A 165 4.68 -42.59 45.66
CA ASP A 165 4.38 -43.61 44.64
C ASP A 165 5.65 -44.15 43.96
N ALA A 166 6.76 -43.40 44.00
CA ALA A 166 8.04 -43.77 43.41
C ALA A 166 8.80 -44.83 44.26
N PRO A 167 9.23 -45.97 43.68
CA PRO A 167 10.12 -46.94 44.34
C PRO A 167 11.60 -46.48 44.41
N TYR A 168 11.88 -45.20 44.17
CA TYR A 168 13.20 -44.58 44.05
C TYR A 168 13.22 -43.14 44.60
N SER A 169 14.39 -42.51 44.69
CA SER A 169 14.52 -41.15 45.24
C SER A 169 14.25 -40.07 44.19
N THR A 170 13.03 -39.54 44.15
CA THR A 170 12.62 -38.47 43.23
C THR A 170 12.67 -37.08 43.87
N ALA A 171 13.03 -36.04 43.14
CA ALA A 171 12.88 -34.64 43.58
C ALA A 171 11.41 -34.19 43.66
N CYS A 172 10.50 -34.88 42.98
CA CYS A 172 9.06 -34.66 43.00
C CYS A 172 8.46 -35.11 44.35
N LYS A 173 8.61 -34.30 45.42
CA LYS A 173 8.23 -34.75 46.78
C LYS A 173 6.72 -34.82 47.05
N LEU A 174 5.91 -33.93 46.47
CA LEU A 174 4.47 -33.83 46.73
C LEU A 174 3.69 -33.39 45.48
N THR A 175 2.50 -33.96 45.26
CA THR A 175 1.57 -33.59 44.18
C THR A 175 1.00 -32.17 44.32
N SER A 176 1.19 -31.53 45.47
CA SER A 176 0.91 -30.10 45.67
C SER A 176 1.91 -29.20 44.95
N THR A 177 3.20 -29.57 44.92
CA THR A 177 4.32 -28.73 44.44
C THR A 177 5.07 -29.26 43.22
N CYS A 178 4.83 -30.51 42.81
CA CYS A 178 5.30 -31.12 41.56
C CYS A 178 4.10 -31.84 40.93
N TYR A 179 3.66 -31.44 39.72
CA TYR A 179 2.46 -31.99 39.08
C TYR A 179 2.33 -31.61 37.60
N ILE A 180 1.56 -32.41 36.86
CA ILE A 180 1.02 -32.04 35.55
C ILE A 180 -0.43 -31.58 35.72
N SER A 181 -0.85 -30.54 34.98
CA SER A 181 -2.21 -30.00 35.02
C SER A 181 -2.68 -29.43 33.68
N TYR A 182 -3.99 -29.26 33.53
CA TYR A 182 -4.60 -28.63 32.35
C TYR A 182 -5.82 -27.75 32.70
N ALA A 183 -6.17 -26.83 31.81
CA ALA A 183 -7.46 -26.13 31.80
C ALA A 183 -7.81 -25.60 30.40
N THR A 184 -9.12 -25.43 30.13
CA THR A 184 -9.60 -24.52 29.08
C THR A 184 -10.00 -23.20 29.72
N ILE A 185 -9.48 -22.08 29.23
CA ILE A 185 -9.72 -20.73 29.73
C ILE A 185 -10.18 -19.78 28.61
N GLY A 186 -10.64 -18.58 28.99
CA GLY A 186 -11.13 -17.57 28.05
C GLY A 186 -12.58 -17.81 27.59
N THR A 187 -12.99 -17.09 26.54
CA THR A 187 -14.33 -17.18 25.92
C THR A 187 -14.20 -17.07 24.40
N ALA A 188 -15.12 -17.68 23.66
CA ALA A 188 -15.06 -17.72 22.19
C ALA A 188 -15.14 -16.30 21.58
N PRO A 189 -14.37 -15.99 20.51
CA PRO A 189 -13.50 -16.87 19.73
C PRO A 189 -12.04 -16.94 20.25
N ASN A 190 -11.78 -16.53 21.49
CA ASN A 190 -10.45 -16.39 22.09
C ASN A 190 -10.22 -17.35 23.27
N ARG A 191 -10.67 -18.61 23.17
CA ARG A 191 -10.33 -19.65 24.16
C ARG A 191 -8.89 -20.11 24.03
N GLN A 192 -8.34 -20.58 25.16
CA GLN A 192 -7.04 -21.24 25.21
C GLN A 192 -7.16 -22.57 25.96
N PHE A 193 -6.42 -23.58 25.53
CA PHE A 193 -6.25 -24.84 26.26
C PHE A 193 -4.80 -24.92 26.73
N VAL A 194 -4.60 -24.86 28.03
CA VAL A 194 -3.29 -24.78 28.68
C VAL A 194 -2.96 -26.13 29.30
N VAL A 195 -1.77 -26.64 29.04
CA VAL A 195 -1.16 -27.77 29.76
C VAL A 195 0.11 -27.28 30.44
N THR A 196 0.29 -27.63 31.72
CA THR A 196 1.46 -27.24 32.51
C THR A 196 2.12 -28.44 33.16
N TRP A 197 3.41 -28.60 32.91
CA TRP A 197 4.34 -29.38 33.74
C TRP A 197 4.91 -28.41 34.77
N ASN A 198 4.58 -28.56 36.05
CA ASN A 198 4.99 -27.66 37.12
C ASN A 198 6.01 -28.35 38.02
N ASN A 199 7.25 -27.87 38.03
CA ASN A 199 8.36 -28.35 38.86
C ASN A 199 8.56 -29.87 38.75
N ILE A 200 8.58 -30.37 37.51
CA ILE A 200 8.82 -31.78 37.19
C ILE A 200 10.33 -32.00 37.05
N PRO A 201 10.94 -32.97 37.74
CA PRO A 201 12.35 -33.31 37.56
C PRO A 201 12.57 -34.25 36.37
N GLU A 202 13.84 -34.45 36.01
CA GLU A 202 14.30 -35.37 34.98
C GLU A 202 15.00 -36.59 35.59
N TRP A 203 14.84 -37.74 34.94
CA TRP A 203 15.45 -39.00 35.34
C TRP A 203 16.98 -38.92 35.34
N ALA A 204 17.60 -39.50 36.36
CA ALA A 204 19.03 -39.48 36.58
C ALA A 204 19.58 -40.90 36.81
N ALA A 205 20.73 -41.18 36.20
CA ALA A 205 21.38 -42.48 36.27
C ALA A 205 21.62 -42.93 37.73
N GLY A 206 21.27 -44.18 38.03
CA GLY A 206 21.38 -44.76 39.37
C GLY A 206 20.07 -44.86 40.17
N GLY A 207 18.93 -44.48 39.60
CA GLY A 207 17.62 -44.63 40.26
C GLY A 207 17.25 -43.42 41.10
N SER A 208 17.28 -42.23 40.50
CA SER A 208 16.88 -40.98 41.13
C SER A 208 16.43 -39.95 40.09
N THR A 209 15.88 -38.82 40.51
CA THR A 209 15.56 -37.70 39.60
C THR A 209 16.16 -36.39 40.09
N SER A 210 16.43 -35.46 39.18
CA SER A 210 17.09 -34.18 39.45
C SER A 210 16.70 -33.11 38.43
N GLY A 211 17.06 -31.85 38.69
CA GLY A 211 16.53 -30.71 37.93
C GLY A 211 15.09 -30.36 38.32
N ASN A 212 14.51 -29.38 37.61
CA ASN A 212 13.17 -28.86 37.81
C ASN A 212 12.74 -28.14 36.52
N TYR A 213 11.62 -28.54 35.92
CA TYR A 213 11.08 -27.96 34.69
C TYR A 213 9.66 -27.43 34.90
N ASN A 214 9.43 -26.20 34.42
CA ASN A 214 8.19 -25.45 34.46
C ASN A 214 7.81 -25.07 33.03
N LEU A 215 7.02 -25.92 32.39
CA LEU A 215 6.72 -25.85 30.95
C LEU A 215 5.23 -25.60 30.74
N GLN A 216 4.87 -24.62 29.91
CA GLN A 216 3.48 -24.35 29.52
C GLN A 216 3.28 -24.47 28.01
N LEU A 217 2.48 -25.45 27.61
CA LEU A 217 2.04 -25.64 26.22
C LEU A 217 0.58 -25.16 26.13
N ILE A 218 0.35 -24.16 25.27
CA ILE A 218 -0.93 -23.47 25.15
C ILE A 218 -1.42 -23.60 23.71
N LEU A 219 -2.63 -24.12 23.51
CA LEU A 219 -3.33 -24.09 22.21
C LEU A 219 -4.30 -22.90 22.21
N ASN A 220 -4.34 -22.12 21.14
CA ASN A 220 -5.28 -21.01 20.97
C ASN A 220 -6.41 -21.39 20.00
N GLU A 221 -7.62 -20.87 20.23
CA GLU A 221 -8.80 -21.16 19.38
C GLU A 221 -8.63 -20.73 17.91
N ASN A 222 -7.74 -19.77 17.62
CA ASN A 222 -7.38 -19.36 16.26
C ASN A 222 -6.40 -20.31 15.53
N GLY A 223 -6.07 -21.47 16.11
CA GLY A 223 -5.17 -22.47 15.50
C GLY A 223 -3.67 -22.23 15.74
N THR A 224 -3.28 -21.13 16.38
CA THR A 224 -1.89 -20.91 16.85
C THR A 224 -1.62 -21.65 18.16
N PHE A 225 -0.35 -21.91 18.49
CA PHE A 225 0.04 -22.48 19.78
C PHE A 225 1.30 -21.83 20.35
N ILE A 226 1.48 -21.87 21.66
CA ILE A 226 2.60 -21.22 22.37
C ILE A 226 3.29 -22.23 23.28
N TYR A 227 4.62 -22.22 23.28
CA TYR A 227 5.45 -22.87 24.31
C TYR A 227 6.05 -21.79 25.22
N GLN A 228 5.91 -21.93 26.55
CA GLN A 228 6.55 -21.06 27.54
C GLN A 228 7.44 -21.88 28.50
N TYR A 229 8.57 -21.29 28.87
CA TYR A 229 9.61 -21.87 29.73
C TYR A 229 9.78 -20.97 30.96
N GLY A 230 9.54 -21.52 32.15
CA GLY A 230 9.49 -20.78 33.40
C GLY A 230 10.86 -20.54 34.03
N VAL A 231 10.99 -20.79 35.33
CA VAL A 231 12.28 -20.80 36.04
C VAL A 231 12.75 -22.24 36.17
N ASP A 232 13.46 -22.71 35.13
CA ASP A 232 13.90 -24.09 35.01
C ASP A 232 15.33 -24.27 35.55
N VAL A 233 15.62 -25.50 35.98
CA VAL A 233 16.91 -25.96 36.49
C VAL A 233 17.27 -27.23 35.70
N PRO A 234 18.24 -27.16 34.77
CA PRO A 234 18.61 -28.28 33.91
C PRO A 234 18.93 -29.59 34.65
N GLY A 235 18.39 -30.69 34.13
CA GLY A 235 18.74 -32.06 34.48
C GLY A 235 20.02 -32.56 33.79
N PRO A 236 20.45 -33.81 34.07
CA PRO A 236 21.75 -34.34 33.64
C PRO A 236 21.86 -34.61 32.13
N GLN A 237 20.74 -34.77 31.43
CA GLN A 237 20.64 -34.97 29.98
C GLN A 237 20.03 -33.74 29.28
N ALA A 238 19.94 -32.59 29.94
CA ALA A 238 19.16 -31.45 29.44
C ALA A 238 19.58 -30.93 28.05
N SER A 239 20.86 -31.15 27.68
CA SER A 239 21.44 -30.85 26.36
C SER A 239 20.95 -31.76 25.24
N LEU A 240 20.26 -32.87 25.55
CA LEU A 240 19.66 -33.78 24.58
C LEU A 240 18.18 -33.47 24.31
N GLY A 241 17.52 -32.67 25.15
CA GLY A 241 16.10 -32.35 25.01
C GLY A 241 15.77 -31.70 23.67
N GLN A 242 14.61 -32.02 23.09
CA GLN A 242 14.19 -31.53 21.77
C GLN A 242 12.92 -30.68 21.90
N VAL A 243 12.92 -29.51 21.26
CA VAL A 243 11.75 -28.65 21.10
C VAL A 243 11.26 -28.76 19.65
N GLY A 244 9.95 -28.86 19.43
CA GLY A 244 9.40 -28.87 18.07
C GLY A 244 7.98 -29.42 17.97
N TRP A 245 7.53 -29.64 16.74
CA TRP A 245 6.19 -30.14 16.45
C TRP A 245 6.23 -31.08 15.25
N GLN A 246 5.30 -32.04 15.17
CA GLN A 246 5.15 -32.95 14.04
C GLN A 246 3.67 -33.17 13.70
N VAL A 247 3.27 -32.82 12.47
CA VAL A 247 2.02 -33.24 11.85
C VAL A 247 2.23 -34.61 11.20
N SER A 248 3.27 -34.75 10.37
CA SER A 248 3.62 -35.97 9.64
C SER A 248 5.15 -36.10 9.49
N PRO A 249 5.72 -37.22 9.02
CA PRO A 249 7.16 -37.36 8.86
C PRO A 249 7.76 -36.43 7.78
N THR A 250 6.90 -35.77 7.01
CA THR A 250 7.21 -34.77 5.98
C THR A 250 6.72 -33.36 6.32
N ASP A 251 6.11 -33.16 7.50
CA ASP A 251 5.62 -31.87 8.00
C ASP A 251 5.85 -31.81 9.52
N TYR A 252 7.02 -31.30 9.89
CA TYR A 252 7.53 -31.21 11.25
C TYR A 252 8.62 -30.13 11.31
N GLU A 253 8.91 -29.64 12.50
CA GLU A 253 10.02 -28.74 12.76
C GLU A 253 10.70 -29.08 14.07
N VAL A 254 11.99 -28.75 14.16
CA VAL A 254 12.80 -28.83 15.39
C VAL A 254 13.53 -27.49 15.58
N PRO A 255 12.87 -26.44 16.14
CA PRO A 255 13.49 -25.13 16.33
C PRO A 255 14.68 -25.13 17.31
N GLY A 256 14.81 -26.17 18.16
CA GLY A 256 15.86 -26.22 19.17
C GLY A 256 16.17 -27.61 19.72
N VAL A 257 17.43 -27.77 20.12
CA VAL A 257 17.94 -28.87 20.93
C VAL A 257 18.64 -28.27 22.15
N GLY A 258 18.43 -28.86 23.32
CA GLY A 258 18.69 -28.25 24.62
C GLY A 258 17.44 -27.59 25.23
N LEU A 259 17.59 -27.07 26.44
CA LEU A 259 16.56 -26.30 27.14
C LEU A 259 16.60 -24.81 26.71
N PRO A 260 15.49 -24.19 26.31
CA PRO A 260 15.42 -22.75 26.05
C PRO A 260 15.68 -21.89 27.29
N ALA A 261 15.79 -20.57 27.10
CA ALA A 261 16.08 -19.64 28.19
C ALA A 261 14.90 -19.52 29.18
N ASN A 262 15.19 -19.41 30.48
CA ASN A 262 14.20 -19.18 31.52
C ASN A 262 13.42 -17.87 31.29
N ASN A 263 12.12 -17.89 31.56
CA ASN A 263 11.16 -16.81 31.29
C ASN A 263 11.10 -16.41 29.81
N SER A 264 11.01 -17.39 28.90
CA SER A 264 10.87 -17.18 27.46
C SER A 264 9.60 -17.84 26.91
N ALA A 265 9.10 -17.33 25.79
CA ALA A 265 7.91 -17.82 25.11
C ALA A 265 8.08 -17.81 23.58
N ILE A 266 7.61 -18.87 22.92
CA ILE A 266 7.66 -19.06 21.47
C ILE A 266 6.23 -19.26 20.97
N LEU A 267 5.77 -18.39 20.07
CA LEU A 267 4.51 -18.53 19.34
C LEU A 267 4.76 -19.30 18.04
N PHE A 268 3.91 -20.29 17.77
CA PHE A 268 3.82 -21.04 16.53
C PHE A 268 2.51 -20.67 15.82
N TYR A 269 2.60 -20.24 14.56
CA TYR A 269 1.49 -19.71 13.77
C TYR A 269 1.62 -20.10 12.30
N ILE A 270 0.51 -20.18 11.59
CA ILE A 270 0.52 -20.35 10.13
C ILE A 270 0.67 -18.95 9.53
N PRO A 271 1.67 -18.69 8.66
CA PRO A 271 1.84 -17.37 8.08
C PRO A 271 0.79 -17.08 7.00
N ASN A 272 0.33 -15.84 7.01
CA ASN A 272 -0.44 -15.21 5.94
C ASN A 272 0.51 -14.37 5.06
N PRO A 273 0.21 -14.20 3.77
CA PRO A 273 0.98 -13.28 2.93
C PRO A 273 0.80 -11.83 3.42
N ILE A 274 1.81 -10.98 3.18
CA ILE A 274 1.71 -9.53 3.38
C ILE A 274 1.00 -8.82 2.22
N ALA A 275 0.92 -9.48 1.06
CA ALA A 275 0.15 -9.08 -0.10
C ALA A 275 -0.21 -10.31 -0.94
N GLN A 276 -1.44 -10.37 -1.43
CA GLN A 276 -1.98 -11.48 -2.21
C GLN A 276 -2.76 -10.94 -3.41
N TYR A 277 -2.39 -11.37 -4.62
CA TYR A 277 -3.02 -10.92 -5.86
C TYR A 277 -3.64 -12.10 -6.62
N HIS A 278 -4.95 -12.29 -6.46
CA HIS A 278 -5.73 -13.22 -7.29
C HIS A 278 -6.14 -12.61 -8.65
N PHE A 279 -5.85 -11.32 -8.93
CA PHE A 279 -6.16 -10.65 -10.21
C PHE A 279 -7.63 -10.72 -10.71
N GLN A 280 -8.60 -11.02 -9.84
CA GLN A 280 -9.98 -11.35 -10.25
C GLN A 280 -10.83 -10.16 -10.75
N GLN A 281 -10.26 -8.97 -10.92
CA GLN A 281 -10.98 -7.81 -11.45
C GLN A 281 -11.24 -7.96 -12.97
N SER A 282 -12.30 -7.32 -13.47
CA SER A 282 -12.69 -7.39 -14.89
C SER A 282 -11.93 -6.43 -15.80
N ALA A 283 -11.33 -5.38 -15.25
CA ALA A 283 -10.49 -4.41 -15.96
C ALA A 283 -9.54 -3.69 -15.00
N TRP A 284 -8.39 -3.24 -15.52
CA TRP A 284 -7.49 -2.29 -14.86
C TRP A 284 -7.35 -1.06 -15.75
N THR A 285 -7.69 0.11 -15.22
CA THR A 285 -7.88 1.37 -15.95
C THR A 285 -7.30 2.58 -15.21
N ALA A 286 -7.01 2.45 -13.92
CA ALA A 286 -6.40 3.45 -13.06
C ALA A 286 -5.45 2.79 -12.03
N PRO A 287 -4.53 3.55 -11.41
CA PRO A 287 -3.67 3.06 -10.34
C PRO A 287 -4.46 2.45 -9.17
N GLY A 288 -3.89 1.42 -8.53
CA GLY A 288 -4.49 0.76 -7.37
C GLY A 288 -5.69 -0.15 -7.67
N GLN A 289 -5.96 -0.51 -8.93
CA GLN A 289 -7.05 -1.41 -9.31
C GLN A 289 -6.68 -2.90 -9.34
N VAL A 290 -5.40 -3.25 -9.15
CA VAL A 290 -4.97 -4.64 -8.92
C VAL A 290 -5.04 -4.90 -7.41
N LEU A 291 -6.18 -5.37 -6.91
CA LEU A 291 -6.45 -5.41 -5.47
C LEU A 291 -5.62 -6.46 -4.74
N ASP A 292 -5.13 -6.08 -3.54
CA ASP A 292 -4.53 -6.97 -2.56
C ASP A 292 -5.62 -7.57 -1.64
N THR A 293 -5.70 -8.89 -1.56
CA THR A 293 -6.70 -9.64 -0.79
C THR A 293 -6.17 -10.23 0.53
N SER A 294 -4.90 -10.02 0.87
CA SER A 294 -4.25 -10.56 2.07
C SER A 294 -4.87 -10.12 3.41
N GLY A 295 -5.66 -9.04 3.40
CA GLY A 295 -6.13 -8.36 4.61
C GLY A 295 -5.09 -7.46 5.26
N SER A 296 -4.00 -7.13 4.56
CA SER A 296 -3.00 -6.15 5.02
C SER A 296 -3.61 -4.74 5.19
N SER A 297 -2.99 -3.91 6.04
CA SER A 297 -3.51 -2.59 6.38
C SER A 297 -2.37 -1.55 6.53
N PRO A 298 -2.27 -0.57 5.62
CA PRO A 298 -3.06 -0.43 4.38
C PRO A 298 -2.80 -1.57 3.39
N ALA A 299 -3.79 -1.87 2.55
CA ALA A 299 -3.68 -2.89 1.50
C ALA A 299 -2.69 -2.47 0.39
N TYR A 300 -1.87 -3.41 -0.09
CA TYR A 300 -0.89 -3.16 -1.16
C TYR A 300 -1.53 -3.22 -2.56
N ASN A 301 -2.60 -2.47 -2.77
CA ASN A 301 -3.31 -2.39 -4.05
C ASN A 301 -2.36 -1.89 -5.16
N ALA A 302 -2.07 -2.80 -6.09
CA ALA A 302 -1.05 -2.65 -7.10
C ALA A 302 -1.57 -1.92 -8.36
N THR A 303 -0.64 -1.51 -9.22
CA THR A 303 -0.92 -0.75 -10.45
C THR A 303 -0.42 -1.51 -11.67
N ALA A 304 -1.34 -1.85 -12.58
CA ALA A 304 -0.99 -2.36 -13.90
C ALA A 304 -0.32 -1.28 -14.76
N LEU A 305 0.72 -1.66 -15.48
CA LEU A 305 1.54 -0.79 -16.32
C LEU A 305 1.46 -1.22 -17.78
N GLY A 306 1.53 -0.24 -18.69
CA GLY A 306 1.60 -0.49 -20.12
C GLY A 306 0.44 -1.33 -20.65
N GLY A 307 0.76 -2.49 -21.23
CA GLY A 307 -0.21 -3.46 -21.75
C GLY A 307 -0.68 -4.55 -20.78
N ALA A 308 -0.29 -4.52 -19.50
CA ALA A 308 -0.75 -5.50 -18.51
C ALA A 308 -2.27 -5.44 -18.31
N THR A 309 -2.97 -6.57 -18.45
CA THR A 309 -4.44 -6.65 -18.41
C THR A 309 -4.94 -7.91 -17.72
N PRO A 310 -6.15 -7.92 -17.12
CA PRO A 310 -6.75 -9.14 -16.60
C PRO A 310 -7.24 -10.03 -17.75
N GLY A 311 -7.04 -11.34 -17.65
CA GLY A 311 -7.49 -12.32 -18.63
C GLY A 311 -7.38 -13.77 -18.09
N PRO A 312 -7.62 -14.82 -18.90
CA PRO A 312 -7.84 -16.18 -18.39
C PRO A 312 -6.68 -16.76 -17.56
N GLY A 313 -6.92 -16.93 -16.25
CA GLY A 313 -5.98 -17.35 -15.21
C GLY A 313 -5.83 -18.87 -15.05
N TYR A 314 -5.31 -19.25 -13.88
CA TYR A 314 -5.25 -20.61 -13.34
C TYR A 314 -6.56 -20.93 -12.61
N ALA A 315 -7.05 -20.00 -11.79
CA ALA A 315 -8.37 -20.09 -11.15
C ALA A 315 -9.46 -19.52 -12.08
N CYS A 316 -9.53 -18.19 -12.22
CA CYS A 316 -10.52 -17.51 -13.08
C CYS A 316 -9.85 -16.49 -14.02
N ASN A 317 -9.54 -15.30 -13.52
CA ASN A 317 -8.66 -14.32 -14.16
C ASN A 317 -7.26 -14.39 -13.55
N GLY A 318 -6.26 -13.93 -14.31
CA GLY A 318 -4.87 -13.73 -13.96
C GLY A 318 -4.31 -12.52 -14.72
N ALA A 319 -3.13 -12.04 -14.34
CA ALA A 319 -2.43 -10.97 -15.04
C ALA A 319 -1.85 -11.46 -16.37
N VAL A 320 -2.45 -11.04 -17.49
CA VAL A 320 -1.90 -11.24 -18.84
C VAL A 320 -0.85 -10.17 -19.10
N ILE A 321 0.38 -10.64 -19.28
CA ILE A 321 1.56 -9.86 -19.57
C ILE A 321 1.89 -10.05 -21.07
N PRO A 322 1.72 -9.02 -21.91
CA PRO A 322 2.01 -9.11 -23.34
C PRO A 322 3.53 -9.21 -23.60
N VAL A 323 3.92 -9.57 -24.83
CA VAL A 323 5.34 -9.66 -25.20
C VAL A 323 5.97 -8.28 -25.42
N ASN A 324 6.73 -7.83 -24.41
CA ASN A 324 7.59 -6.66 -24.44
C ASN A 324 9.07 -7.06 -24.43
N ASN A 325 9.90 -6.25 -25.10
CA ASN A 325 11.38 -6.35 -25.16
C ASN A 325 12.05 -4.95 -25.16
N GLY A 326 11.33 -3.92 -24.72
CA GLY A 326 11.64 -2.52 -25.00
C GLY A 326 12.25 -1.74 -23.83
N ALA A 327 11.78 -0.50 -23.68
CA ALA A 327 12.06 0.37 -22.53
C ALA A 327 10.77 0.92 -21.88
N ILE A 328 9.61 0.55 -22.43
CA ILE A 328 8.31 0.62 -21.75
C ILE A 328 8.23 -0.61 -20.82
N VAL A 329 7.34 -0.60 -19.85
CA VAL A 329 7.09 -1.73 -18.94
C VAL A 329 5.63 -2.13 -19.02
N ASP A 330 5.37 -3.40 -19.32
CA ASP A 330 4.03 -3.99 -19.47
C ASP A 330 3.72 -4.97 -18.30
N GLY A 331 4.14 -4.60 -17.09
CA GLY A 331 4.05 -5.39 -15.86
C GLY A 331 3.09 -4.80 -14.81
N ILE A 332 3.28 -5.16 -13.53
CA ILE A 332 2.48 -4.66 -12.39
C ILE A 332 3.41 -4.13 -11.29
N ASP A 333 3.26 -2.86 -10.87
CA ASP A 333 3.93 -2.32 -9.68
C ASP A 333 3.12 -2.60 -8.42
N THR A 334 3.69 -3.36 -7.50
CA THR A 334 3.07 -3.67 -6.20
C THR A 334 3.14 -2.53 -5.19
N GLY A 335 4.03 -1.55 -5.38
CA GLY A 335 4.39 -0.58 -4.34
C GLY A 335 5.14 -1.17 -3.12
N ILE A 336 5.34 -2.49 -3.05
CA ILE A 336 6.00 -3.17 -1.93
C ILE A 336 7.51 -2.97 -2.01
N SER A 337 8.07 -2.22 -1.07
CA SER A 337 9.52 -1.98 -0.97
C SER A 337 10.26 -3.26 -0.59
N VAL A 338 11.10 -3.78 -1.50
CA VAL A 338 11.91 -4.97 -1.22
C VAL A 338 12.83 -4.78 -0.01
N PRO A 339 13.64 -3.71 0.13
CA PRO A 339 14.58 -3.60 1.24
C PRO A 339 13.96 -3.29 2.60
N THR A 340 12.75 -2.70 2.65
CA THR A 340 12.13 -2.26 3.93
C THR A 340 10.86 -3.00 4.33
N THR A 341 10.14 -3.61 3.38
CA THR A 341 8.89 -4.33 3.65
C THR A 341 9.08 -5.84 3.61
N LEU A 342 9.89 -6.36 2.67
CA LEU A 342 10.27 -7.77 2.65
C LEU A 342 11.52 -8.02 3.51
N GLY A 343 12.60 -7.27 3.24
CA GLY A 343 13.82 -7.32 4.03
C GLY A 343 14.60 -8.62 3.91
N GLY A 344 15.21 -9.05 5.02
CA GLY A 344 16.24 -10.11 5.05
C GLY A 344 15.74 -11.52 4.74
N ALA A 345 14.45 -11.83 4.92
CA ALA A 345 13.89 -13.13 4.59
C ALA A 345 12.54 -12.98 3.90
N GLY A 346 12.20 -13.90 3.01
CA GLY A 346 10.96 -13.79 2.26
C GLY A 346 10.64 -14.99 1.39
N THR A 347 9.40 -14.99 0.91
CA THR A 347 8.86 -15.97 -0.04
C THR A 347 8.01 -15.24 -1.06
N ILE A 348 8.17 -15.59 -2.32
CA ILE A 348 7.28 -15.17 -3.40
C ILE A 348 6.90 -16.42 -4.20
N ASP A 349 5.61 -16.66 -4.34
CA ASP A 349 5.06 -17.81 -5.06
C ASP A 349 3.84 -17.45 -5.90
N PHE A 350 3.68 -18.14 -7.02
CA PHE A 350 2.67 -17.83 -8.04
C PHE A 350 2.53 -18.95 -9.08
N TRP A 351 1.37 -18.98 -9.73
CA TRP A 351 1.18 -19.72 -10.97
C TRP A 351 1.63 -18.89 -12.18
N TYR A 352 2.32 -19.51 -13.13
CA TYR A 352 2.77 -18.91 -14.39
C TYR A 352 2.49 -19.82 -15.59
N LYS A 353 1.99 -19.23 -16.67
CA LYS A 353 1.72 -19.86 -17.97
C LYS A 353 2.37 -19.03 -19.07
N ALA A 354 3.50 -19.52 -19.58
CA ALA A 354 4.18 -18.92 -20.72
C ALA A 354 3.35 -19.11 -22.01
N ASN A 355 3.31 -18.09 -22.87
CA ASN A 355 2.74 -18.22 -24.22
C ASN A 355 3.59 -19.15 -25.10
N ASP A 356 4.91 -19.08 -24.95
CA ASP A 356 5.90 -19.89 -25.67
C ASP A 356 6.44 -21.06 -24.82
N ALA A 357 7.08 -22.03 -25.46
CA ALA A 357 7.74 -23.12 -24.76
C ALA A 357 8.95 -22.59 -23.98
N TRP A 358 9.12 -23.02 -22.72
CA TRP A 358 10.16 -22.45 -21.84
C TRP A 358 11.57 -22.59 -22.42
N LYS A 359 11.82 -23.65 -23.19
CA LYS A 359 13.05 -23.94 -23.93
C LYS A 359 12.92 -23.46 -25.38
N GLY A 360 13.74 -22.50 -25.78
CA GLY A 360 13.75 -21.93 -27.13
C GLY A 360 12.78 -20.78 -27.36
N GLY A 361 11.88 -20.47 -26.41
CA GLY A 361 10.94 -19.34 -26.46
C GLY A 361 11.51 -17.98 -26.04
N GLY A 362 12.83 -17.82 -25.93
CA GLY A 362 13.47 -16.61 -25.42
C GLY A 362 13.60 -16.58 -23.89
N ASP A 363 14.19 -15.51 -23.36
CA ASP A 363 14.21 -15.22 -21.92
C ASP A 363 12.89 -14.55 -21.50
N ALA A 364 12.49 -14.66 -20.23
CA ALA A 364 11.26 -14.04 -19.72
C ALA A 364 11.43 -13.60 -18.25
N GLN A 365 11.19 -12.32 -17.98
CA GLN A 365 11.32 -11.69 -16.68
C GLN A 365 10.05 -11.93 -15.85
N LEU A 366 10.17 -12.58 -14.69
CA LEU A 366 9.02 -12.98 -13.87
C LEU A 366 8.72 -11.96 -12.76
N LEU A 367 9.78 -11.39 -12.18
CA LEU A 367 9.73 -10.24 -11.27
C LEU A 367 11.07 -9.50 -11.25
N ASP A 368 11.05 -8.23 -10.84
CA ASP A 368 12.23 -7.37 -10.70
C ASP A 368 12.00 -6.21 -9.71
N ALA A 369 13.01 -5.84 -8.93
CA ALA A 369 13.04 -4.64 -8.08
C ALA A 369 14.34 -3.81 -8.27
N SER A 370 15.14 -4.13 -9.28
CA SER A 370 16.46 -3.54 -9.52
C SER A 370 16.34 -2.10 -10.05
N ILE A 371 16.81 -1.10 -9.28
CA ILE A 371 16.80 0.33 -9.68
C ILE A 371 18.19 0.95 -9.83
N SER A 372 19.26 0.19 -9.53
CA SER A 372 20.65 0.64 -9.59
C SER A 372 21.51 -0.45 -10.25
N ASN A 373 22.44 -0.06 -11.13
CA ASN A 373 23.26 -1.03 -11.85
C ASN A 373 24.24 -1.77 -10.91
N GLY A 374 24.09 -3.09 -10.79
CA GLY A 374 24.83 -3.93 -9.83
C GLY A 374 24.01 -4.35 -8.62
N GLU A 375 22.89 -3.67 -8.36
CA GLU A 375 22.00 -3.88 -7.22
C GLU A 375 20.76 -4.64 -7.71
N TRP A 376 20.85 -5.96 -7.69
CA TRP A 376 19.88 -6.87 -8.31
C TRP A 376 18.89 -7.42 -7.28
N PHE A 377 17.61 -7.47 -7.64
CA PHE A 377 16.64 -8.38 -7.03
C PHE A 377 15.65 -8.77 -8.10
N PHE A 378 15.82 -9.95 -8.70
CA PHE A 378 15.02 -10.36 -9.85
C PHE A 378 14.95 -11.87 -10.03
N ALA A 379 13.90 -12.35 -10.71
CA ALA A 379 13.78 -13.73 -11.16
C ALA A 379 13.42 -13.82 -12.65
N THR A 380 14.15 -14.68 -13.37
CA THR A 380 14.11 -14.77 -14.84
C THR A 380 14.05 -16.24 -15.27
N LYS A 381 13.15 -16.57 -16.19
CA LYS A 381 13.14 -17.84 -16.93
C LYS A 381 14.02 -17.69 -18.18
N LEU A 382 15.16 -18.36 -18.20
CA LEU A 382 16.12 -18.30 -19.31
C LEU A 382 15.67 -19.15 -20.50
N ASN A 383 16.16 -18.82 -21.70
CA ASN A 383 15.86 -19.47 -22.98
C ASN A 383 16.26 -20.96 -23.04
N ASN A 384 17.17 -21.39 -22.17
CA ASN A 384 17.56 -22.79 -22.00
C ASN A 384 16.58 -23.61 -21.14
N SER A 385 15.48 -23.01 -20.64
CA SER A 385 14.47 -23.57 -19.72
C SER A 385 14.86 -23.59 -18.23
N ASP A 386 15.94 -22.92 -17.85
CA ASP A 386 16.36 -22.76 -16.45
C ASP A 386 15.65 -21.54 -15.82
N VAL A 387 15.35 -21.57 -14.53
CA VAL A 387 14.86 -20.41 -13.76
C VAL A 387 16.00 -19.95 -12.84
N ARG A 388 16.31 -18.66 -12.88
CA ARG A 388 17.36 -18.01 -12.10
C ARG A 388 16.75 -16.96 -11.19
N PHE A 389 17.18 -16.93 -9.93
CA PHE A 389 16.82 -15.94 -8.92
C PHE A 389 18.09 -15.28 -8.40
N VAL A 390 18.15 -13.95 -8.37
CA VAL A 390 19.36 -13.17 -8.08
C VAL A 390 19.06 -12.07 -7.07
N ILE A 391 19.92 -11.94 -6.05
CA ILE A 391 19.87 -10.89 -5.02
C ILE A 391 21.29 -10.33 -4.81
N THR A 392 21.48 -9.01 -4.85
CA THR A 392 22.70 -8.36 -4.34
C THR A 392 22.54 -8.09 -2.85
N ASP A 393 23.50 -8.57 -2.04
CA ASP A 393 23.54 -8.28 -0.60
C ASP A 393 24.22 -6.93 -0.29
N SER A 394 24.04 -6.42 0.91
CA SER A 394 24.51 -5.10 1.34
C SER A 394 26.05 -4.97 1.45
N THR A 395 26.81 -6.01 1.10
CA THR A 395 28.27 -5.95 0.90
C THR A 395 28.66 -5.70 -0.57
N GLY A 396 27.67 -5.66 -1.47
CA GLY A 396 27.86 -5.67 -2.93
C GLY A 396 28.05 -7.07 -3.51
N THR A 397 27.81 -8.15 -2.73
CA THR A 397 28.00 -9.52 -3.22
C THR A 397 26.72 -10.03 -3.87
N ILE A 398 26.83 -10.42 -5.15
CA ILE A 398 25.72 -10.99 -5.93
C ILE A 398 25.54 -12.46 -5.54
N ARG A 399 24.38 -12.78 -4.97
CA ARG A 399 23.91 -14.14 -4.64
C ARG A 399 22.94 -14.61 -5.73
N SER A 400 22.93 -15.90 -6.04
CA SER A 400 21.96 -16.46 -6.97
C SER A 400 21.70 -17.94 -6.76
N ALA A 401 20.45 -18.36 -6.99
CA ALA A 401 20.08 -19.75 -7.24
C ALA A 401 19.67 -19.91 -8.72
N GLU A 402 19.91 -21.09 -9.29
CA GLU A 402 19.55 -21.41 -10.68
C GLU A 402 19.18 -22.89 -10.78
N THR A 403 18.05 -23.18 -11.43
CA THR A 403 17.56 -24.55 -11.60
C THR A 403 18.19 -25.22 -12.82
N ALA A 404 18.35 -26.54 -12.80
CA ALA A 404 18.51 -27.29 -14.06
C ALA A 404 17.24 -27.19 -14.95
N THR A 405 17.42 -27.44 -16.25
CA THR A 405 16.43 -27.30 -17.33
C THR A 405 15.06 -27.92 -17.05
N ASN A 406 14.05 -27.07 -16.92
CA ASN A 406 12.65 -27.45 -16.73
C ASN A 406 11.94 -27.54 -18.09
N ASN A 407 11.83 -28.73 -18.68
CA ASN A 407 11.23 -28.92 -20.02
C ASN A 407 9.70 -28.76 -20.00
N ILE A 408 9.22 -27.51 -19.98
CA ILE A 408 7.81 -27.12 -19.92
C ILE A 408 7.35 -26.57 -21.27
N ALA A 409 6.17 -27.01 -21.72
CA ALA A 409 5.58 -26.64 -23.00
C ALA A 409 4.80 -25.32 -22.94
N ALA A 410 4.61 -24.69 -24.11
CA ALA A 410 3.75 -23.53 -24.28
C ALA A 410 2.35 -23.75 -23.68
N GLY A 411 1.77 -22.72 -23.07
CA GLY A 411 0.43 -22.76 -22.48
C GLY A 411 0.28 -23.66 -21.24
N THR A 412 1.36 -24.22 -20.69
CA THR A 412 1.32 -25.09 -19.51
C THR A 412 1.46 -24.28 -18.23
N TRP A 413 0.41 -24.28 -17.39
CA TRP A 413 0.47 -23.73 -16.04
C TRP A 413 1.54 -24.44 -15.19
N THR A 414 2.40 -23.65 -14.55
CA THR A 414 3.49 -24.09 -13.68
C THR A 414 3.55 -23.19 -12.45
N HIS A 415 3.56 -23.79 -11.26
CA HIS A 415 3.77 -23.05 -10.01
C HIS A 415 5.26 -22.82 -9.79
N ILE A 416 5.64 -21.59 -9.46
CA ILE A 416 7.00 -21.18 -9.14
C ILE A 416 6.98 -20.61 -7.73
N ALA A 417 7.96 -20.98 -6.90
CA ALA A 417 8.19 -20.31 -5.62
C ALA A 417 9.68 -20.03 -5.40
N LEU A 418 9.96 -18.91 -4.75
CA LEU A 418 11.28 -18.36 -4.51
C LEU A 418 11.40 -18.04 -3.03
N THR A 419 12.40 -18.58 -2.32
CA THR A 419 12.70 -18.20 -0.93
C THR A 419 14.09 -17.58 -0.83
N TRP A 420 14.26 -16.70 0.16
CA TRP A 420 15.57 -16.21 0.57
C TRP A 420 15.62 -15.98 2.07
N ASN A 421 16.83 -16.08 2.62
CA ASN A 421 17.11 -15.89 4.03
C ASN A 421 18.53 -15.34 4.22
N PHE A 422 18.61 -14.12 4.76
CA PHE A 422 19.80 -13.42 5.22
C PHE A 422 19.65 -13.20 6.73
N ASN A 423 20.04 -14.21 7.52
CA ASN A 423 19.93 -14.21 8.97
C ASN A 423 21.20 -13.72 9.68
N ALA A 424 22.29 -13.53 8.93
CA ALA A 424 23.57 -13.02 9.44
C ALA A 424 24.17 -13.84 10.60
N LEU A 425 23.82 -15.12 10.69
CA LEU A 425 24.41 -16.04 11.66
C LEU A 425 25.84 -16.38 11.25
N ALA A 426 26.74 -16.47 12.23
CA ALA A 426 28.15 -16.85 12.00
C ALA A 426 28.35 -18.34 11.62
N ALA A 427 27.27 -19.09 11.40
CA ALA A 427 27.30 -20.50 11.03
C ALA A 427 27.47 -20.66 9.51
N SER A 428 28.31 -21.63 9.11
CA SER A 428 28.53 -21.97 7.70
C SER A 428 27.24 -22.40 7.02
N ASN A 429 26.90 -21.77 5.89
CA ASN A 429 25.74 -22.09 5.05
C ASN A 429 24.38 -21.91 5.73
N SER A 430 24.26 -20.89 6.59
CA SER A 430 23.00 -20.50 7.27
C SER A 430 22.12 -19.58 6.42
N ASP A 431 22.71 -18.74 5.56
CA ASP A 431 21.99 -17.89 4.61
C ASP A 431 21.75 -18.67 3.30
N HIS A 432 20.60 -18.51 2.65
CA HIS A 432 20.34 -19.21 1.38
C HIS A 432 19.29 -18.57 0.47
N LEU A 433 19.30 -18.98 -0.81
CA LEU A 433 18.24 -18.78 -1.79
C LEU A 433 17.75 -20.15 -2.28
N SER A 434 16.42 -20.33 -2.42
CA SER A 434 15.82 -21.54 -3.00
C SER A 434 14.88 -21.22 -4.16
N ILE A 435 14.74 -22.16 -5.10
CA ILE A 435 13.74 -22.13 -6.18
C ILE A 435 12.99 -23.46 -6.19
N TYR A 436 11.66 -23.39 -6.22
CA TYR A 436 10.75 -24.52 -6.30
C TYR A 436 9.92 -24.41 -7.58
N ILE A 437 9.72 -25.53 -8.27
CA ILE A 437 8.88 -25.64 -9.47
C ILE A 437 7.89 -26.78 -9.25
N ASN A 438 6.59 -26.50 -9.35
CA ASN A 438 5.49 -27.41 -9.04
C ASN A 438 5.69 -28.12 -7.69
N GLY A 439 5.78 -27.32 -6.61
CA GLY A 439 5.86 -27.82 -5.23
C GLY A 439 7.08 -28.70 -4.95
N THR A 440 8.16 -28.57 -5.73
CA THR A 440 9.39 -29.38 -5.63
C THR A 440 10.61 -28.47 -5.72
N GLN A 441 11.53 -28.53 -4.75
CA GLN A 441 12.78 -27.75 -4.80
C GLN A 441 13.63 -28.17 -6.01
N LYS A 442 14.05 -27.21 -6.82
CA LYS A 442 14.87 -27.38 -8.03
C LYS A 442 16.24 -26.72 -7.95
N ALA A 443 16.38 -25.72 -7.07
CA ALA A 443 17.66 -25.11 -6.73
C ALA A 443 17.71 -24.76 -5.24
N LEU A 444 18.91 -24.88 -4.67
CA LEU A 444 19.29 -24.39 -3.36
C LEU A 444 20.70 -23.81 -3.49
N SER A 445 20.90 -22.58 -3.03
CA SER A 445 22.18 -21.88 -3.05
C SER A 445 22.43 -21.35 -1.64
N ALA A 446 23.21 -22.08 -0.85
CA ALA A 446 23.50 -21.77 0.55
C ALA A 446 24.91 -21.18 0.72
N PHE A 447 25.04 -20.24 1.65
CA PHE A 447 26.23 -19.43 1.88
C PHE A 447 26.23 -18.84 3.31
N THR A 448 27.26 -18.06 3.64
CA THR A 448 27.27 -17.23 4.84
C THR A 448 27.60 -15.79 4.44
N THR A 449 26.91 -14.82 5.01
CA THR A 449 27.15 -13.40 4.82
C THR A 449 26.79 -12.61 6.09
N SER A 450 27.43 -11.47 6.28
CA SER A 450 27.02 -10.47 7.28
C SER A 450 26.24 -9.30 6.66
N GLY A 451 25.93 -9.39 5.36
CA GLY A 451 25.08 -8.43 4.65
C GLY A 451 23.61 -8.85 4.65
N THR A 452 22.72 -7.87 4.58
CA THR A 452 21.28 -8.07 4.35
C THR A 452 20.98 -7.95 2.85
N VAL A 453 19.70 -8.03 2.45
CA VAL A 453 19.25 -7.53 1.14
C VAL A 453 19.66 -6.05 0.97
N SER A 454 20.12 -5.66 -0.23
CA SER A 454 20.65 -4.31 -0.49
C SER A 454 19.60 -3.21 -0.38
N SER A 455 19.95 -2.11 0.29
CA SER A 455 19.10 -0.91 0.46
C SER A 455 18.96 -0.04 -0.80
N GLN A 456 19.65 -0.40 -1.90
CA GLN A 456 19.58 0.32 -3.18
C GLN A 456 18.55 -0.27 -4.16
N LEU A 457 17.65 -1.12 -3.67
CA LEU A 457 16.54 -1.73 -4.41
C LEU A 457 15.25 -0.91 -4.30
N GLY A 458 14.32 -1.12 -5.24
CA GLY A 458 13.04 -0.41 -5.31
C GLY A 458 11.83 -1.20 -4.77
N THR A 459 10.64 -0.83 -5.25
CA THR A 459 9.43 -1.65 -5.08
C THR A 459 9.44 -2.85 -6.03
N LEU A 460 8.68 -3.90 -5.73
CA LEU A 460 8.62 -5.10 -6.56
C LEU A 460 7.69 -4.89 -7.77
N TYR A 461 8.21 -5.14 -8.98
CA TYR A 461 7.42 -5.31 -10.20
C TYR A 461 7.20 -6.79 -10.50
N LEU A 462 6.00 -7.12 -11.00
CA LEU A 462 5.62 -8.46 -11.46
C LEU A 462 5.54 -8.48 -13.00
N GLY A 463 6.03 -9.56 -13.60
CA GLY A 463 5.86 -9.85 -15.03
C GLY A 463 6.77 -9.10 -16.00
N ASP A 464 7.48 -8.06 -15.59
CA ASP A 464 8.39 -7.31 -16.49
C ASP A 464 9.51 -6.60 -15.69
N ASN A 465 10.52 -6.07 -16.38
CA ASN A 465 11.63 -5.35 -15.75
C ASN A 465 11.16 -4.07 -15.03
N ARG A 466 11.79 -3.73 -13.90
CA ARG A 466 11.55 -2.46 -13.20
C ARG A 466 12.28 -1.29 -13.84
N SER A 467 13.46 -1.54 -14.39
CA SER A 467 14.34 -0.51 -14.94
C SER A 467 15.04 -0.96 -16.21
N SER A 468 15.78 -0.04 -16.84
CA SER A 468 16.55 -0.35 -18.05
C SER A 468 17.88 -1.08 -17.78
N PHE A 469 18.16 -1.54 -16.56
CA PHE A 469 19.39 -2.23 -16.21
C PHE A 469 19.32 -3.74 -16.49
N THR A 470 20.39 -4.32 -17.01
CA THR A 470 20.52 -5.75 -17.31
C THR A 470 21.91 -6.22 -16.93
N GLY A 471 21.98 -7.28 -16.13
CA GLY A 471 23.22 -7.94 -15.70
C GLY A 471 22.87 -9.27 -15.02
N SER A 472 23.88 -10.06 -14.66
CA SER A 472 23.70 -11.29 -13.85
C SER A 472 22.71 -12.32 -14.44
N ASN A 473 22.53 -12.32 -15.77
CA ASN A 473 21.54 -13.06 -16.56
C ASN A 473 20.06 -12.64 -16.36
N GLY A 474 19.79 -11.39 -15.96
CA GLY A 474 18.47 -10.76 -16.08
C GLY A 474 18.20 -10.21 -17.49
N THR A 475 16.93 -10.01 -17.86
CA THR A 475 16.51 -9.62 -19.21
C THR A 475 15.55 -8.41 -19.22
N LYS A 476 15.28 -7.88 -20.43
CA LYS A 476 14.18 -6.92 -20.72
C LYS A 476 13.01 -7.54 -21.45
N SER A 477 13.06 -8.85 -21.66
CA SER A 477 11.94 -9.62 -22.17
C SER A 477 10.96 -9.86 -21.03
N SER A 478 9.78 -9.26 -21.10
CA SER A 478 8.65 -9.52 -20.18
C SER A 478 8.29 -11.02 -20.06
N ALA A 479 7.42 -11.36 -19.12
CA ALA A 479 6.94 -12.72 -18.89
C ALA A 479 6.28 -13.37 -20.12
N ASN A 480 5.70 -12.59 -21.06
CA ASN A 480 5.02 -13.10 -22.27
C ASN A 480 4.09 -14.30 -21.95
N GLY A 481 3.04 -14.05 -21.16
CA GLY A 481 2.22 -15.11 -20.59
C GLY A 481 1.17 -14.60 -19.61
N THR A 482 0.72 -15.48 -18.72
CA THR A 482 -0.20 -15.14 -17.62
C THR A 482 0.43 -15.49 -16.27
N LEU A 483 0.34 -14.58 -15.31
CA LEU A 483 0.59 -14.83 -13.89
C LEU A 483 -0.76 -14.97 -13.16
N ASP A 484 -0.86 -15.83 -12.14
CA ASP A 484 -2.05 -15.94 -11.30
C ASP A 484 -1.68 -16.36 -9.86
N GLU A 485 -2.60 -16.15 -8.91
CA GLU A 485 -2.50 -16.56 -7.50
C GLU A 485 -1.16 -16.15 -6.85
N PHE A 486 -0.83 -14.86 -6.90
CA PHE A 486 0.50 -14.35 -6.55
C PHE A 486 0.58 -13.98 -5.06
N ASN A 487 1.33 -14.76 -4.27
CA ASN A 487 1.52 -14.56 -2.83
C ASN A 487 2.91 -13.98 -2.52
N ILE A 488 2.97 -13.09 -1.51
CA ILE A 488 4.20 -12.43 -1.08
C ILE A 488 4.30 -12.48 0.44
N TYR A 489 5.43 -12.96 0.96
CA TYR A 489 5.73 -13.07 2.39
C TYR A 489 7.06 -12.38 2.74
N ASN A 490 7.13 -11.75 3.91
CA ASN A 490 8.34 -11.21 4.52
C ASN A 490 9.01 -12.21 5.50
N MET A 491 8.88 -13.51 5.20
CA MET A 491 9.58 -14.59 5.88
C MET A 491 9.86 -15.76 4.92
N GLU A 492 10.85 -16.58 5.25
CA GLU A 492 11.14 -17.81 4.49
C GLU A 492 10.11 -18.91 4.78
N GLY A 493 9.43 -19.35 3.72
CA GLY A 493 8.42 -20.39 3.75
C GLY A 493 9.03 -21.78 3.53
N SER A 494 8.48 -22.77 4.22
CA SER A 494 8.85 -24.16 3.97
C SER A 494 8.27 -24.67 2.64
N LEU A 495 8.77 -25.83 2.21
CA LEU A 495 8.19 -26.63 1.12
C LEU A 495 6.67 -26.81 1.25
N VAL A 496 6.16 -26.85 2.48
CA VAL A 496 4.74 -27.06 2.80
C VAL A 496 3.92 -25.79 2.60
N LEU A 497 4.44 -24.61 2.93
CA LEU A 497 3.76 -23.34 2.61
C LEU A 497 3.54 -23.24 1.09
N ILE A 498 4.61 -23.53 0.34
CA ILE A 498 4.64 -23.54 -1.11
C ILE A 498 3.69 -24.60 -1.70
N GLN A 499 3.51 -25.75 -1.05
CA GLN A 499 2.56 -26.79 -1.48
C GLN A 499 1.11 -26.47 -1.11
N ARG A 500 0.87 -25.83 0.05
CA ARG A 500 -0.44 -25.28 0.45
C ARG A 500 -0.93 -24.30 -0.60
N ASP A 501 -0.10 -23.31 -0.94
CA ASP A 501 -0.47 -22.20 -1.83
C ASP A 501 -0.59 -22.65 -3.29
N MET A 502 0.31 -23.54 -3.75
CA MET A 502 0.12 -24.24 -5.03
C MET A 502 -1.20 -25.03 -5.11
N SER A 503 -1.69 -25.55 -3.98
CA SER A 503 -2.95 -26.31 -3.92
C SER A 503 -4.18 -25.45 -3.63
N TYR A 504 -4.01 -24.16 -3.36
CA TYR A 504 -5.10 -23.22 -3.20
C TYR A 504 -5.81 -23.01 -4.54
N ALA A 505 -7.13 -22.89 -4.50
CA ALA A 505 -7.95 -22.63 -5.67
C ALA A 505 -9.04 -21.62 -5.28
N THR A 506 -8.89 -20.39 -5.75
CA THR A 506 -9.90 -19.34 -5.55
C THR A 506 -11.25 -19.80 -6.12
N SER A 507 -12.30 -19.71 -5.33
CA SER A 507 -13.64 -20.17 -5.73
C SER A 507 -14.30 -19.19 -6.70
N CYS A 508 -14.18 -19.47 -7.99
CA CYS A 508 -14.72 -18.64 -9.07
C CYS A 508 -16.27 -18.67 -9.13
N GLY A 509 -16.92 -17.64 -8.58
CA GLY A 509 -18.37 -17.48 -8.66
C GLY A 509 -18.85 -16.14 -8.08
N PRO A 510 -20.17 -15.86 -8.16
CA PRO A 510 -20.77 -14.73 -7.46
C PRO A 510 -20.61 -14.85 -5.94
N ASP A 511 -20.58 -13.73 -5.23
CA ASP A 511 -20.76 -13.69 -3.77
C ASP A 511 -22.14 -14.26 -3.42
N HIS A 512 -23.21 -13.72 -4.03
CA HIS A 512 -24.58 -14.20 -3.91
C HIS A 512 -25.40 -13.82 -5.17
N TYR A 513 -26.64 -14.31 -5.25
CA TYR A 513 -27.64 -13.81 -6.19
C TYR A 513 -28.74 -13.02 -5.49
N GLU A 514 -29.15 -11.89 -6.07
CA GLU A 514 -30.33 -11.12 -5.66
C GLU A 514 -31.49 -11.33 -6.63
N LEU A 515 -32.62 -11.84 -6.14
CA LEU A 515 -33.90 -11.85 -6.84
C LEU A 515 -34.67 -10.57 -6.49
N SER A 516 -35.12 -9.83 -7.50
CA SER A 516 -35.98 -8.65 -7.35
C SER A 516 -37.33 -8.84 -8.04
N LEU A 517 -38.40 -8.41 -7.36
CA LEU A 517 -39.78 -8.47 -7.83
C LEU A 517 -40.59 -7.31 -7.20
N PRO A 518 -41.47 -6.60 -7.92
CA PRO A 518 -42.31 -5.55 -7.36
C PRO A 518 -43.25 -6.07 -6.26
N SER A 519 -43.37 -5.39 -5.13
CA SER A 519 -44.26 -5.81 -4.03
C SER A 519 -45.75 -5.73 -4.38
N SER A 520 -46.11 -4.86 -5.34
CA SER A 520 -47.47 -4.68 -5.86
C SER A 520 -47.48 -4.66 -7.40
N SER A 521 -48.42 -5.40 -7.98
CA SER A 521 -48.62 -5.54 -9.43
C SER A 521 -50.08 -5.34 -9.82
N ILE A 522 -50.35 -5.06 -11.10
CA ILE A 522 -51.72 -4.91 -11.64
C ILE A 522 -52.01 -6.09 -12.56
N SER A 523 -53.12 -6.81 -12.38
CA SER A 523 -53.34 -8.11 -13.04
C SER A 523 -53.32 -8.06 -14.57
N CYS A 524 -53.84 -6.98 -15.17
CA CYS A 524 -53.78 -6.78 -16.63
C CYS A 524 -52.38 -6.45 -17.19
N LEU A 525 -51.32 -6.42 -16.36
CA LEU A 525 -49.93 -6.20 -16.77
C LEU A 525 -49.00 -7.33 -16.29
N PRO A 526 -47.93 -7.63 -17.06
CA PRO A 526 -46.80 -8.38 -16.54
C PRO A 526 -45.98 -7.57 -15.53
N ALA A 527 -45.57 -8.23 -14.45
CA ALA A 527 -44.55 -7.75 -13.52
C ALA A 527 -43.17 -8.27 -13.95
N THR A 528 -42.10 -7.47 -13.82
CA THR A 528 -40.74 -7.92 -14.15
C THR A 528 -40.10 -8.59 -12.92
N ALA A 529 -39.50 -9.76 -13.13
CA ALA A 529 -38.61 -10.40 -12.16
C ALA A 529 -37.17 -10.29 -12.67
N THR A 530 -36.27 -9.76 -11.84
CA THR A 530 -34.85 -9.56 -12.16
C THR A 530 -34.00 -10.43 -11.25
N VAL A 531 -32.96 -11.06 -11.80
CA VAL A 531 -31.92 -11.76 -11.02
C VAL A 531 -30.59 -11.08 -11.30
N THR A 532 -29.89 -10.66 -10.26
CA THR A 532 -28.53 -10.10 -10.35
C THR A 532 -27.56 -11.07 -9.69
N ALA A 533 -26.46 -11.39 -10.38
CA ALA A 533 -25.30 -12.04 -9.79
C ALA A 533 -24.40 -10.95 -9.18
N CYS A 534 -24.00 -11.05 -7.92
CA CYS A 534 -23.17 -10.05 -7.25
C CYS A 534 -21.71 -10.49 -7.17
N ALA A 535 -20.77 -9.58 -7.44
CA ALA A 535 -19.33 -9.86 -7.37
C ALA A 535 -18.77 -9.76 -5.95
N ASP A 536 -19.51 -9.11 -5.05
CA ASP A 536 -19.18 -8.89 -3.64
C ASP A 536 -20.47 -8.87 -2.81
N ASN A 537 -20.33 -8.63 -1.50
CA ASN A 537 -21.42 -8.68 -0.54
C ASN A 537 -22.42 -7.51 -0.61
N SER A 538 -22.25 -6.55 -1.54
CA SER A 538 -23.12 -5.37 -1.68
C SER A 538 -24.59 -5.74 -1.84
N SER A 539 -25.47 -4.97 -1.18
CA SER A 539 -26.88 -5.33 -1.04
C SER A 539 -27.75 -4.10 -0.70
N PRO A 540 -28.64 -3.63 -1.60
CA PRO A 540 -28.83 -4.10 -2.96
C PRO A 540 -27.55 -4.04 -3.80
N CYS A 541 -27.43 -4.98 -4.73
CA CYS A 541 -26.22 -5.27 -5.50
C CYS A 541 -25.72 -4.05 -6.29
N THR A 542 -24.61 -3.45 -5.87
CA THR A 542 -23.98 -2.33 -6.59
C THR A 542 -22.90 -2.79 -7.56
N ASN A 543 -22.35 -3.98 -7.37
CA ASN A 543 -21.27 -4.55 -8.18
C ASN A 543 -21.68 -5.93 -8.72
N ALA A 544 -22.07 -5.99 -10.00
CA ALA A 544 -22.56 -7.22 -10.60
C ALA A 544 -21.43 -8.11 -11.13
N PHE A 545 -21.53 -9.43 -10.89
CA PHE A 545 -20.61 -10.44 -11.40
C PHE A 545 -20.84 -10.67 -12.90
N VAL A 546 -20.30 -9.77 -13.72
CA VAL A 546 -20.42 -9.78 -15.20
C VAL A 546 -19.95 -11.10 -15.84
N THR A 547 -19.04 -11.82 -15.18
CA THR A 547 -18.55 -13.16 -15.58
C THR A 547 -19.65 -14.23 -15.53
N ALA A 548 -20.81 -13.98 -14.91
CA ALA A 548 -22.00 -14.82 -15.07
C ALA A 548 -22.59 -14.77 -16.50
N SER A 549 -22.19 -13.83 -17.36
CA SER A 549 -22.71 -13.67 -18.73
C SER A 549 -22.70 -14.98 -19.52
N GLY A 550 -23.88 -15.41 -19.98
CA GLY A 550 -24.09 -16.67 -20.70
C GLY A 550 -24.38 -17.89 -19.83
N THR A 551 -24.20 -17.80 -18.50
CA THR A 551 -24.69 -18.81 -17.55
C THR A 551 -26.20 -18.65 -17.31
N THR A 552 -26.83 -19.64 -16.68
CA THR A 552 -28.28 -19.70 -16.47
C THR A 552 -28.69 -19.87 -15.01
N ALA A 553 -29.94 -19.51 -14.71
CA ALA A 553 -30.64 -19.83 -13.47
C ALA A 553 -32.12 -20.14 -13.73
N THR A 554 -32.83 -20.76 -12.78
CA THR A 554 -34.22 -21.20 -12.94
C THR A 554 -35.15 -20.52 -11.92
N LEU A 555 -36.28 -20.05 -12.43
CA LEU A 555 -37.34 -19.38 -11.68
C LEU A 555 -38.63 -20.22 -11.75
N ALA A 556 -39.19 -20.51 -10.58
CA ALA A 556 -40.53 -21.09 -10.44
C ALA A 556 -41.50 -20.04 -9.89
N THR A 557 -42.80 -20.19 -10.11
CA THR A 557 -43.83 -19.31 -9.53
C THR A 557 -44.98 -20.11 -8.90
N SER A 558 -45.60 -19.58 -7.84
CA SER A 558 -46.74 -20.22 -7.16
C SER A 558 -48.09 -20.01 -7.85
N ALA A 559 -48.21 -18.99 -8.70
CA ALA A 559 -49.37 -18.73 -9.55
C ALA A 559 -49.00 -17.87 -10.77
N GLY A 560 -49.94 -17.63 -11.69
CA GLY A 560 -49.68 -16.90 -12.93
C GLY A 560 -48.80 -17.70 -13.91
N THR A 561 -48.00 -17.00 -14.71
CA THR A 561 -47.09 -17.61 -15.70
C THR A 561 -45.84 -16.75 -15.87
N LEU A 562 -44.66 -17.36 -15.80
CA LEU A 562 -43.39 -16.74 -16.16
C LEU A 562 -43.16 -16.86 -17.67
N ALA A 563 -42.80 -15.77 -18.34
CA ALA A 563 -42.55 -15.75 -19.78
C ALA A 563 -41.37 -16.66 -20.18
N ASN A 564 -40.30 -16.63 -19.39
CA ASN A 564 -39.19 -17.59 -19.43
C ASN A 564 -38.91 -18.09 -18.00
N PRO A 565 -39.10 -19.37 -17.68
CA PRO A 565 -38.73 -19.94 -16.38
C PRO A 565 -37.22 -20.07 -16.20
N THR A 566 -36.47 -20.46 -17.24
CA THR A 566 -35.01 -20.41 -17.23
C THR A 566 -34.57 -19.06 -17.79
N VAL A 567 -33.67 -18.38 -17.08
CA VAL A 567 -33.12 -17.08 -17.45
C VAL A 567 -31.61 -17.19 -17.69
N THR A 568 -31.10 -16.43 -18.66
CA THR A 568 -29.66 -16.35 -18.99
C THR A 568 -29.14 -14.97 -18.60
N PHE A 569 -28.00 -14.91 -17.92
CA PHE A 569 -27.38 -13.65 -17.54
C PHE A 569 -26.74 -12.96 -18.76
N GLY A 570 -26.98 -11.65 -18.88
CA GLY A 570 -26.32 -10.80 -19.89
C GLY A 570 -24.94 -10.31 -19.46
N THR A 571 -24.32 -9.49 -20.31
CA THR A 571 -22.98 -8.89 -20.07
C THR A 571 -22.91 -7.97 -18.85
N THR A 572 -24.05 -7.60 -18.28
CA THR A 572 -24.20 -6.80 -17.05
C THR A 572 -24.32 -7.63 -15.77
N GLY A 573 -24.18 -8.97 -15.83
CA GLY A 573 -24.37 -9.85 -14.66
C GLY A 573 -25.83 -9.97 -14.21
N THR A 574 -26.79 -9.49 -15.02
CA THR A 574 -28.23 -9.50 -14.73
C THR A 574 -29.01 -10.35 -15.73
N ALA A 575 -30.07 -11.00 -15.27
CA ALA A 575 -31.05 -11.72 -16.08
C ALA A 575 -32.48 -11.27 -15.73
N THR A 576 -33.41 -11.28 -16.69
CA THR A 576 -34.80 -10.81 -16.46
C THR A 576 -35.84 -11.70 -17.11
N THR A 577 -36.99 -11.85 -16.46
CA THR A 577 -38.21 -12.46 -17.01
C THR A 577 -39.44 -11.67 -16.58
N THR A 578 -40.63 -12.05 -17.05
CA THR A 578 -41.88 -11.42 -16.62
C THR A 578 -42.90 -12.43 -16.09
N LEU A 579 -43.54 -12.08 -14.98
CA LEU A 579 -44.64 -12.80 -14.35
C LEU A 579 -45.96 -12.15 -14.75
N SER A 580 -46.86 -12.90 -15.40
CA SER A 580 -48.18 -12.44 -15.81
C SER A 580 -49.29 -13.21 -15.08
N TYR A 581 -50.30 -12.53 -14.56
CA TYR A 581 -51.46 -13.18 -13.93
C TYR A 581 -52.78 -12.42 -14.18
N PRO A 582 -53.28 -12.39 -15.44
CA PRO A 582 -54.46 -11.62 -15.85
C PRO A 582 -55.77 -12.01 -15.17
N THR A 583 -55.86 -13.23 -14.63
CA THR A 583 -57.02 -13.76 -13.90
C THR A 583 -56.91 -13.62 -12.37
N ALA A 584 -55.91 -12.91 -11.85
CA ALA A 584 -55.78 -12.66 -10.42
C ALA A 584 -57.01 -11.93 -9.84
N ALA A 585 -57.50 -12.45 -8.72
CA ALA A 585 -58.39 -11.71 -7.83
C ALA A 585 -57.65 -10.52 -7.18
N ASN A 586 -58.38 -9.50 -6.73
CA ASN A 586 -57.76 -8.33 -6.12
C ASN A 586 -57.12 -8.69 -4.77
N GLY A 587 -55.82 -8.39 -4.60
CA GLY A 587 -55.05 -8.76 -3.41
C GLY A 587 -54.44 -10.17 -3.48
N ALA A 588 -54.36 -10.79 -4.67
CA ALA A 588 -53.78 -12.12 -4.83
C ALA A 588 -52.25 -12.08 -4.71
N ALA A 589 -51.72 -12.60 -3.60
CA ALA A 589 -50.29 -12.79 -3.41
C ALA A 589 -49.74 -13.93 -4.28
N VAL A 590 -48.62 -13.68 -4.95
CA VAL A 590 -47.88 -14.64 -5.77
C VAL A 590 -46.41 -14.55 -5.43
N SER A 591 -45.69 -15.67 -5.47
CA SER A 591 -44.24 -15.74 -5.22
C SER A 591 -43.48 -16.31 -6.40
N VAL A 592 -42.26 -15.79 -6.61
CA VAL A 592 -41.26 -16.29 -7.55
C VAL A 592 -40.07 -16.81 -6.75
N THR A 593 -39.55 -17.99 -7.08
CA THR A 593 -38.45 -18.65 -6.36
C THR A 593 -37.31 -18.98 -7.30
N LEU A 594 -36.10 -18.58 -6.93
CA LEU A 594 -34.83 -18.76 -7.64
C LEU A 594 -34.12 -20.04 -7.17
N THR A 595 -33.72 -20.88 -8.13
CA THR A 595 -32.96 -22.13 -7.95
C THR A 595 -32.17 -22.49 -9.22
N GLY A 596 -31.28 -23.49 -9.15
CA GLY A 596 -30.67 -24.07 -10.34
C GLY A 596 -29.71 -23.13 -11.06
N GLU A 597 -28.97 -22.36 -10.27
CA GLU A 597 -27.93 -21.42 -10.66
C GLU A 597 -26.71 -22.17 -11.19
N GLN A 598 -26.27 -21.85 -12.40
CA GLN A 598 -25.21 -22.59 -13.09
C GLN A 598 -23.79 -22.21 -12.62
N ALA A 599 -23.58 -20.97 -12.16
CA ALA A 599 -22.40 -20.60 -11.40
C ALA A 599 -22.74 -20.71 -9.90
N ALA A 600 -21.91 -21.41 -9.13
CA ALA A 600 -22.13 -21.54 -7.70
C ALA A 600 -21.80 -20.23 -7.00
N ALA A 601 -22.69 -19.76 -6.12
CA ALA A 601 -22.44 -18.61 -5.27
C ALA A 601 -21.73 -19.00 -3.96
N ALA A 602 -20.94 -18.09 -3.40
CA ALA A 602 -20.25 -18.29 -2.11
C ALA A 602 -21.21 -18.24 -0.91
N TYR A 603 -22.27 -17.42 -1.00
CA TYR A 603 -23.24 -17.14 0.06
C TYR A 603 -24.69 -17.31 -0.42
N PRO A 604 -25.66 -17.47 0.50
CA PRO A 604 -27.06 -17.70 0.13
C PRO A 604 -27.71 -16.51 -0.60
N ASN A 605 -28.57 -16.82 -1.57
CA ASN A 605 -29.38 -15.84 -2.31
C ASN A 605 -30.20 -14.92 -1.39
N LYS A 606 -30.52 -13.73 -1.90
CA LYS A 606 -31.38 -12.73 -1.24
C LYS A 606 -32.60 -12.40 -2.09
N CYS A 607 -33.67 -11.99 -1.42
CA CYS A 607 -34.85 -11.39 -2.02
C CYS A 607 -34.86 -9.88 -1.75
N CYS A 608 -35.08 -9.09 -2.80
CA CYS A 608 -35.13 -7.64 -2.79
C CYS A 608 -36.50 -7.13 -3.32
N PRO A 609 -37.53 -7.01 -2.46
CA PRO A 609 -38.81 -6.43 -2.84
C PRO A 609 -38.63 -5.04 -3.45
N ASP A 610 -39.22 -4.78 -4.61
CA ASP A 610 -39.07 -3.54 -5.38
C ASP A 610 -37.61 -3.17 -5.74
N GLY A 611 -36.67 -4.13 -5.65
CA GLY A 611 -35.23 -3.91 -5.86
C GLY A 611 -34.52 -3.23 -4.68
N ILE A 612 -35.12 -3.23 -3.49
CA ILE A 612 -34.59 -2.65 -2.26
C ILE A 612 -34.74 -3.62 -1.08
N ASN A 613 -34.23 -3.24 0.10
CA ASN A 613 -34.43 -3.95 1.37
C ASN A 613 -34.11 -5.45 1.31
N CYS A 614 -32.99 -5.79 0.65
CA CYS A 614 -32.58 -7.15 0.36
C CYS A 614 -32.36 -7.99 1.64
N ALA A 615 -33.00 -9.14 1.72
CA ALA A 615 -32.92 -10.06 2.86
C ALA A 615 -32.67 -11.50 2.40
N THR A 616 -31.92 -12.27 3.20
CA THR A 616 -31.54 -13.65 2.88
C THR A 616 -32.77 -14.55 2.64
N GLY A 617 -32.85 -15.14 1.45
CA GLY A 617 -33.96 -15.95 1.00
C GLY A 617 -34.03 -15.99 -0.53
N ASN A 618 -34.35 -17.15 -1.11
CA ASN A 618 -34.38 -17.35 -2.56
C ASN A 618 -35.77 -17.13 -3.19
N SER A 619 -36.72 -16.51 -2.48
CA SER A 619 -38.09 -16.32 -2.95
C SER A 619 -38.61 -14.92 -2.63
N CYS A 620 -39.21 -14.27 -3.62
CA CYS A 620 -39.85 -12.95 -3.50
C CYS A 620 -41.34 -13.03 -3.82
N SER A 621 -42.12 -12.10 -3.28
CA SER A 621 -43.57 -12.04 -3.50
C SER A 621 -44.05 -10.69 -4.05
N THR A 622 -45.15 -10.76 -4.79
CA THR A 622 -45.90 -9.62 -5.33
C THR A 622 -47.38 -9.80 -5.03
N THR A 623 -48.11 -8.71 -4.83
CA THR A 623 -49.56 -8.70 -4.67
C THR A 623 -50.21 -8.18 -5.95
N PHE A 624 -50.96 -9.02 -6.66
CA PHE A 624 -51.73 -8.59 -7.83
C PHE A 624 -53.06 -7.93 -7.43
N ASN A 625 -53.29 -6.73 -7.94
CA ASN A 625 -54.52 -5.95 -7.77
C ASN A 625 -55.25 -5.78 -9.11
N THR A 626 -56.58 -5.63 -9.09
CA THR A 626 -57.38 -5.48 -10.32
C THR A 626 -57.52 -4.04 -10.81
N ALA A 627 -57.00 -3.07 -10.05
CA ALA A 627 -56.88 -1.66 -10.44
C ALA A 627 -55.66 -1.02 -9.77
N GLY A 628 -55.14 0.05 -10.36
CA GLY A 628 -53.98 0.77 -9.82
C GLY A 628 -53.54 1.96 -10.67
N PHE A 629 -52.45 2.58 -10.25
CA PHE A 629 -51.77 3.64 -10.98
C PHE A 629 -50.44 3.16 -11.57
N ILE A 630 -50.13 3.64 -12.78
CA ILE A 630 -48.85 3.42 -13.45
C ILE A 630 -48.18 4.77 -13.67
N PHE A 631 -46.91 4.90 -13.29
CA PHE A 631 -46.05 5.99 -13.72
C PHE A 631 -45.43 5.63 -15.07
N SER A 632 -45.67 6.43 -16.11
CA SER A 632 -45.23 6.14 -17.48
C SER A 632 -44.56 7.34 -18.16
N GLY A 633 -43.64 7.07 -19.09
CA GLY A 633 -43.00 8.09 -19.93
C GLY A 633 -43.84 8.53 -21.14
N ALA A 634 -44.95 7.84 -21.42
CA ALA A 634 -45.83 8.15 -22.56
C ALA A 634 -47.30 7.82 -22.28
N ALA A 635 -48.21 8.48 -22.99
CA ALA A 635 -49.62 8.08 -23.01
C ALA A 635 -49.75 6.62 -23.48
N ASN A 636 -50.60 5.84 -22.82
CA ASN A 636 -50.76 4.39 -23.00
C ASN A 636 -49.52 3.52 -22.69
N GLY A 637 -48.40 4.10 -22.25
CA GLY A 637 -47.17 3.37 -21.98
C GLY A 637 -47.20 2.46 -20.74
N MET A 638 -46.27 1.51 -20.69
CA MET A 638 -46.01 0.65 -19.53
C MET A 638 -45.40 1.45 -18.36
N THR A 639 -45.18 0.78 -17.21
CA THR A 639 -44.37 1.33 -16.11
C THR A 639 -43.02 1.80 -16.64
N PHE A 640 -42.61 3.00 -16.25
CA PHE A 640 -41.40 3.67 -16.73
C PHE A 640 -40.49 4.04 -15.56
N ALA A 641 -39.19 3.75 -15.72
CA ALA A 641 -38.19 4.23 -14.78
C ALA A 641 -37.97 5.73 -15.00
N ILE A 642 -38.45 6.55 -14.07
CA ILE A 642 -38.10 7.97 -13.98
C ILE A 642 -36.57 8.07 -13.84
N PRO A 643 -35.86 8.73 -14.77
CA PRO A 643 -34.41 8.87 -14.71
C PRO A 643 -33.99 9.84 -13.61
N ALA A 644 -32.69 9.94 -13.35
CA ALA A 644 -32.16 10.94 -12.42
C ALA A 644 -32.58 12.37 -12.82
N GLN A 645 -32.86 13.20 -11.82
CA GLN A 645 -33.28 14.60 -11.96
C GLN A 645 -32.24 15.53 -11.31
N VAL A 646 -32.46 16.84 -11.41
CA VAL A 646 -31.57 17.87 -10.86
C VAL A 646 -32.38 18.85 -10.00
N ALA A 647 -31.87 19.19 -8.81
CA ALA A 647 -32.62 19.93 -7.80
C ALA A 647 -33.05 21.33 -8.28
N GLY A 648 -34.34 21.64 -8.14
CA GLY A 648 -34.98 22.86 -8.64
C GLY A 648 -35.27 22.87 -10.15
N VAL A 649 -34.83 21.87 -10.91
CA VAL A 649 -35.16 21.74 -12.35
C VAL A 649 -36.47 20.96 -12.50
N SER A 650 -37.37 21.45 -13.35
CA SER A 650 -38.61 20.74 -13.67
C SER A 650 -38.35 19.61 -14.67
N SER A 651 -38.95 18.46 -14.43
CA SER A 651 -38.81 17.27 -15.27
C SER A 651 -39.40 17.45 -16.68
N GLY A 652 -39.07 16.50 -17.57
CA GLY A 652 -39.88 16.25 -18.75
C GLY A 652 -41.31 15.80 -18.39
N SER A 653 -42.21 15.79 -19.37
CA SER A 653 -43.59 15.32 -19.16
C SER A 653 -43.64 13.80 -18.98
N TYR A 654 -44.21 13.38 -17.86
CA TYR A 654 -44.59 11.99 -17.56
C TYR A 654 -46.11 11.86 -17.57
N TYR A 655 -46.61 10.63 -17.40
CA TYR A 655 -48.03 10.31 -17.38
C TYR A 655 -48.35 9.43 -16.18
N LEU A 656 -49.34 9.84 -15.40
CA LEU A 656 -50.00 8.95 -14.44
C LEU A 656 -51.14 8.25 -15.18
N ARG A 657 -51.13 6.92 -15.23
CA ARG A 657 -52.20 6.13 -15.86
C ARG A 657 -53.06 5.46 -14.80
N ALA A 658 -54.36 5.71 -14.82
CA ALA A 658 -55.36 5.06 -13.96
C ALA A 658 -55.97 3.86 -14.70
N VAL A 659 -55.56 2.65 -14.37
CA VAL A 659 -55.98 1.42 -15.07
C VAL A 659 -56.74 0.47 -14.17
N ARG A 660 -57.58 -0.36 -14.79
CA ARG A 660 -58.21 -1.54 -14.19
C ARG A 660 -58.31 -2.68 -15.20
N THR A 661 -58.30 -3.90 -14.71
CA THR A 661 -58.44 -5.13 -15.51
C THR A 661 -59.88 -5.27 -15.98
N ASN A 662 -60.10 -5.34 -17.29
CA ASN A 662 -61.42 -5.63 -17.86
C ASN A 662 -61.80 -7.09 -17.56
N THR A 663 -62.97 -7.32 -16.98
CA THR A 663 -63.41 -8.66 -16.51
C THR A 663 -63.73 -9.66 -17.63
N SER A 664 -63.75 -9.23 -18.89
CA SER A 664 -64.08 -10.07 -20.05
C SER A 664 -62.92 -10.24 -21.03
N THR A 665 -62.12 -9.19 -21.26
CA THR A 665 -60.95 -9.23 -22.17
C THR A 665 -59.63 -9.40 -21.43
N GLN A 666 -59.61 -9.22 -20.10
CA GLN A 666 -58.42 -9.24 -19.23
C GLN A 666 -57.34 -8.18 -19.54
N ALA A 667 -57.56 -7.34 -20.54
CA ALA A 667 -56.71 -6.20 -20.87
C ALA A 667 -56.93 -5.03 -19.88
N CYS A 668 -55.97 -4.11 -19.82
CA CYS A 668 -56.14 -2.87 -19.05
C CYS A 668 -57.08 -1.90 -19.76
N GLU A 669 -58.05 -1.36 -19.03
CA GLU A 669 -58.93 -0.28 -19.47
C GLU A 669 -58.92 0.89 -18.46
N ALA A 670 -59.47 2.04 -18.86
CA ALA A 670 -59.49 3.23 -18.02
C ALA A 670 -60.27 3.02 -16.71
N ALA A 671 -59.65 3.39 -15.59
CA ALA A 671 -60.28 3.41 -14.27
C ALA A 671 -60.74 4.82 -13.84
N LEU A 672 -60.15 5.88 -14.41
CA LEU A 672 -60.55 7.29 -14.23
C LEU A 672 -60.60 8.00 -15.59
N GLN A 673 -61.44 9.03 -15.71
CA GLN A 673 -61.52 9.93 -16.85
C GLN A 673 -61.86 11.35 -16.35
N GLY A 674 -61.41 12.40 -17.05
CA GLY A 674 -61.59 13.80 -16.69
C GLY A 674 -60.77 14.26 -15.46
N THR A 675 -60.97 15.51 -15.06
CA THR A 675 -60.27 16.12 -13.91
C THR A 675 -60.64 15.44 -12.60
N THR A 676 -59.69 14.71 -12.01
CA THR A 676 -59.83 14.01 -10.74
C THR A 676 -58.70 14.40 -9.79
N ALA A 677 -59.05 14.79 -8.55
CA ALA A 677 -58.07 14.95 -7.48
C ALA A 677 -57.51 13.58 -7.06
N VAL A 678 -56.23 13.34 -7.28
CA VAL A 678 -55.47 12.14 -6.87
C VAL A 678 -54.56 12.52 -5.70
N ASN A 679 -54.47 11.67 -4.67
CA ASN A 679 -53.61 11.92 -3.53
C ASN A 679 -52.16 11.57 -3.92
N PHE A 680 -51.27 12.55 -3.92
CA PHE A 680 -49.83 12.37 -4.18
C PHE A 680 -49.00 12.54 -2.91
N ALA A 681 -47.91 11.78 -2.87
CA ALA A 681 -46.87 11.86 -1.85
C ALA A 681 -45.50 11.61 -2.49
N TYR A 682 -44.45 12.03 -1.80
CA TYR A 682 -43.09 11.55 -2.05
C TYR A 682 -42.49 10.97 -0.79
N GLU A 683 -41.52 10.09 -0.98
CA GLU A 683 -40.79 9.37 0.05
C GLU A 683 -39.29 9.63 -0.15
N CYS A 684 -38.56 9.97 0.91
CA CYS A 684 -37.10 10.00 0.87
C CYS A 684 -36.56 8.64 1.27
N ASN A 685 -36.08 7.87 0.30
CA ASN A 685 -35.52 6.53 0.54
C ASN A 685 -34.07 6.63 1.03
N ASP A 686 -33.31 7.61 0.52
CA ASP A 686 -31.97 8.00 0.96
C ASP A 686 -31.90 9.53 0.86
N SER A 687 -31.72 10.35 1.90
CA SER A 687 -31.27 10.21 3.30
C SER A 687 -32.14 9.43 4.30
N ALA A 688 -33.13 8.66 3.84
CA ALA A 688 -34.15 7.93 4.63
C ALA A 688 -35.09 8.79 5.51
N THR A 689 -34.64 9.95 5.98
CA THR A 689 -35.43 11.01 6.62
C THR A 689 -35.39 12.26 5.75
N CYS A 690 -36.56 12.71 5.27
CA CYS A 690 -36.64 13.96 4.51
C CYS A 690 -36.32 15.18 5.39
N TYR A 691 -35.72 16.22 4.80
CA TYR A 691 -35.71 17.57 5.36
C TYR A 691 -37.11 18.03 5.82
N ASN A 692 -37.18 18.92 6.80
CA ASN A 692 -38.40 19.23 7.55
C ASN A 692 -39.47 20.08 6.81
N ALA A 693 -39.33 20.27 5.50
CA ALA A 693 -40.28 20.97 4.62
C ALA A 693 -40.73 20.10 3.43
N ASN A 694 -41.91 20.36 2.87
CA ASN A 694 -42.37 19.73 1.63
C ASN A 694 -41.69 20.42 0.43
N LEU A 695 -40.66 19.81 -0.13
CA LEU A 695 -39.83 20.38 -1.20
C LEU A 695 -40.14 19.82 -2.60
N MET A 696 -41.06 18.86 -2.74
CA MET A 696 -41.50 18.36 -4.05
C MET A 696 -42.84 18.95 -4.48
N SER A 697 -42.97 19.22 -5.79
CA SER A 697 -44.21 19.63 -6.43
C SER A 697 -44.51 18.76 -7.66
N VAL A 698 -45.80 18.56 -7.93
CA VAL A 698 -46.33 17.85 -9.10
C VAL A 698 -47.31 18.77 -9.82
N ASN A 699 -47.23 18.81 -11.15
CA ASN A 699 -48.01 19.70 -12.00
C ASN A 699 -48.86 18.91 -13.01
N GLY A 700 -50.10 18.58 -12.64
CA GLY A 700 -51.11 17.99 -13.54
C GLY A 700 -51.92 19.03 -14.35
N GLY A 701 -51.42 20.26 -14.45
CA GLY A 701 -52.12 21.44 -15.00
C GLY A 701 -52.03 22.67 -14.09
N THR A 702 -51.71 22.49 -12.82
CA THR A 702 -51.20 23.54 -11.91
C THR A 702 -50.19 22.91 -10.95
N ALA A 703 -49.03 23.54 -10.78
CA ALA A 703 -47.99 23.05 -9.88
C ALA A 703 -48.48 23.08 -8.42
N THR A 704 -48.47 21.91 -7.77
CA THR A 704 -49.01 21.69 -6.43
C THR A 704 -47.95 21.01 -5.58
N THR A 705 -47.62 21.57 -4.42
CA THR A 705 -46.70 20.96 -3.45
C THR A 705 -47.33 19.68 -2.86
N ILE A 706 -46.56 18.60 -2.80
CA ILE A 706 -47.00 17.29 -2.31
C ILE A 706 -46.34 16.93 -0.97
N ALA A 707 -46.94 15.99 -0.23
CA ALA A 707 -46.48 15.64 1.12
C ALA A 707 -45.20 14.80 1.11
N ARG A 708 -44.25 15.16 1.99
CA ARG A 708 -43.05 14.38 2.29
C ARG A 708 -43.34 13.22 3.24
N ASN A 709 -42.63 12.11 3.08
CA ASN A 709 -42.65 10.96 4.00
C ASN A 709 -41.23 10.40 4.16
N ASN A 710 -40.91 9.93 5.36
CA ASN A 710 -39.66 9.18 5.60
C ASN A 710 -39.79 7.75 5.04
N ASN A 711 -38.65 7.10 4.77
CA ASN A 711 -38.56 5.76 4.21
C ASN A 711 -39.41 4.73 4.99
N GLY A 712 -40.20 3.93 4.28
CA GLY A 712 -41.06 2.90 4.84
C GLY A 712 -42.29 3.40 5.61
N SER A 713 -42.62 4.71 5.54
CA SER A 713 -43.68 5.33 6.36
C SER A 713 -44.66 6.23 5.57
N VAL A 714 -44.96 5.86 4.33
CA VAL A 714 -45.80 6.66 3.40
C VAL A 714 -47.26 6.71 3.86
N SER A 715 -47.62 7.80 4.53
CA SER A 715 -48.91 7.98 5.22
C SER A 715 -49.51 9.37 5.02
N SER A 716 -48.68 10.39 4.75
CA SER A 716 -49.09 11.75 4.45
C SER A 716 -49.17 11.96 2.93
N TYR A 717 -50.29 12.50 2.44
CA TYR A 717 -50.55 12.78 1.03
C TYR A 717 -51.25 14.14 0.87
N LEU A 718 -51.09 14.78 -0.29
CA LEU A 718 -51.86 15.98 -0.68
C LEU A 718 -52.54 15.77 -2.05
N PRO A 719 -53.75 16.32 -2.27
CA PRO A 719 -54.48 16.14 -3.51
C PRO A 719 -53.91 17.01 -4.65
N VAL A 720 -53.61 16.38 -5.78
CA VAL A 720 -53.25 17.04 -7.04
C VAL A 720 -54.34 16.77 -8.07
N ASN A 721 -54.82 17.79 -8.77
CA ASN A 721 -55.79 17.61 -9.84
C ASN A 721 -55.08 17.06 -11.09
N MET A 722 -55.51 15.87 -11.52
CA MET A 722 -55.00 15.17 -12.70
C MET A 722 -56.13 15.06 -13.73
N ASN A 723 -55.91 15.53 -14.96
CA ASN A 723 -56.92 15.43 -16.03
C ASN A 723 -56.69 14.18 -16.90
N PHE A 724 -57.52 13.15 -16.68
CA PHE A 724 -57.40 11.87 -17.37
C PHE A 724 -58.10 11.86 -18.74
N ASP A 725 -57.43 11.36 -19.78
CA ASP A 725 -58.03 11.10 -21.09
C ASP A 725 -58.99 9.88 -21.06
N ALA A 726 -59.62 9.57 -22.20
CA ALA A 726 -60.53 8.43 -22.34
C ALA A 726 -59.87 7.05 -22.14
N ASN A 727 -58.54 6.98 -22.19
CA ASN A 727 -57.74 5.76 -21.95
C ASN A 727 -57.16 5.73 -20.51
N GLY A 728 -57.49 6.72 -19.68
CA GLY A 728 -57.02 6.84 -18.31
C GLY A 728 -55.61 7.41 -18.15
N ASN A 729 -55.07 8.17 -19.12
CA ASN A 729 -53.77 8.84 -19.01
C ASN A 729 -53.92 10.30 -18.57
N ALA A 730 -53.18 10.75 -17.55
CA ALA A 730 -53.06 12.17 -17.18
C ALA A 730 -51.60 12.62 -17.21
N PRO A 731 -51.21 13.62 -18.04
CA PRO A 731 -49.84 14.13 -18.08
C PRO A 731 -49.50 14.94 -16.83
N PHE A 732 -48.23 14.91 -16.42
CA PHE A 732 -47.68 15.78 -15.37
C PHE A 732 -46.18 16.04 -15.52
N THR A 733 -45.68 17.08 -14.86
CA THR A 733 -44.23 17.26 -14.57
C THR A 733 -44.01 17.27 -13.05
N LEU A 734 -42.80 16.96 -12.60
CA LEU A 734 -42.36 17.10 -11.20
C LEU A 734 -41.23 18.13 -11.09
N ASN A 735 -41.03 18.67 -9.89
CA ASN A 735 -39.84 19.45 -9.52
C ASN A 735 -39.56 19.23 -8.03
N TYR A 736 -38.29 18.97 -7.67
CA TYR A 736 -37.85 18.73 -6.29
C TYR A 736 -36.76 19.71 -5.89
N GLY A 737 -36.97 20.48 -4.83
CA GLY A 737 -36.06 21.51 -4.33
C GLY A 737 -34.96 21.01 -3.40
N ASP A 738 -34.59 19.73 -3.46
CA ASP A 738 -33.62 19.09 -2.58
C ASP A 738 -32.86 17.98 -3.32
N ALA A 739 -31.87 17.38 -2.65
CA ALA A 739 -31.12 16.23 -3.13
C ALA A 739 -31.61 14.92 -2.46
N GLY A 740 -31.11 13.78 -2.97
CA GLY A 740 -31.31 12.43 -2.44
C GLY A 740 -32.03 11.47 -3.41
N LYS A 741 -32.25 10.23 -2.97
CA LYS A 741 -33.00 9.19 -3.67
C LYS A 741 -34.43 9.14 -3.15
N VAL A 742 -35.40 9.32 -4.05
CA VAL A 742 -36.82 9.52 -3.72
C VAL A 742 -37.76 8.65 -4.57
N THR A 743 -38.93 8.35 -4.03
CA THR A 743 -40.02 7.64 -4.73
C THR A 743 -41.30 8.49 -4.73
N LEU A 744 -41.99 8.57 -5.87
CA LEU A 744 -43.33 9.16 -5.97
C LEU A 744 -44.40 8.11 -5.69
N HIS A 745 -45.44 8.50 -4.95
CA HIS A 745 -46.58 7.66 -4.59
C HIS A 745 -47.89 8.33 -4.98
N ALA A 746 -48.83 7.58 -5.54
CA ALA A 746 -50.16 8.04 -5.95
C ALA A 746 -51.26 7.11 -5.44
N SER A 747 -52.36 7.69 -4.92
CA SER A 747 -53.46 6.93 -4.31
C SER A 747 -54.84 7.57 -4.57
N LYS A 748 -55.86 6.74 -4.80
CA LYS A 748 -57.26 7.17 -4.98
C LYS A 748 -58.24 6.03 -4.71
N THR A 749 -59.11 6.18 -3.72
CA THR A 749 -60.25 5.28 -3.52
C THR A 749 -61.43 5.68 -4.42
N VAL A 750 -62.00 4.70 -5.11
CA VAL A 750 -63.18 4.79 -5.99
C VAL A 750 -64.06 3.57 -5.69
N ASN A 751 -65.32 3.77 -5.30
CA ASN A 751 -66.28 2.69 -5.04
C ASN A 751 -65.73 1.55 -4.14
N ALA A 752 -65.07 1.93 -3.04
CA ALA A 752 -64.37 1.05 -2.09
C ALA A 752 -63.15 0.26 -2.64
N THR A 753 -62.79 0.40 -3.92
CA THR A 753 -61.50 -0.05 -4.46
C THR A 753 -60.48 1.09 -4.38
N THR A 754 -59.29 0.84 -3.81
CA THR A 754 -58.19 1.82 -3.83
C THR A 754 -57.26 1.53 -5.00
N LEU A 755 -57.16 2.48 -5.91
CA LEU A 755 -56.05 2.54 -6.87
C LEU A 755 -54.83 3.07 -6.12
N SER A 756 -53.75 2.32 -6.14
CA SER A 756 -52.42 2.75 -5.66
C SER A 756 -51.37 2.52 -6.74
N GLY A 757 -50.26 3.24 -6.65
CA GLY A 757 -49.07 3.00 -7.46
C GLY A 757 -47.90 3.85 -6.98
N ALA A 758 -46.69 3.35 -7.19
CA ALA A 758 -45.44 4.05 -6.93
C ALA A 758 -44.61 4.15 -8.22
N SER A 759 -43.70 5.12 -8.29
CA SER A 759 -42.62 5.11 -9.27
C SER A 759 -41.54 4.10 -8.86
N ASN A 760 -40.52 3.92 -9.70
CA ASN A 760 -39.21 3.52 -9.18
C ASN A 760 -38.68 4.57 -8.20
N ALA A 761 -37.75 4.17 -7.34
CA ALA A 761 -36.86 5.14 -6.69
C ALA A 761 -35.95 5.78 -7.75
N PHE A 762 -35.82 7.10 -7.73
CA PHE A 762 -34.95 7.88 -8.61
C PHE A 762 -34.13 8.89 -7.82
N VAL A 763 -32.93 9.22 -8.33
CA VAL A 763 -32.03 10.18 -7.68
C VAL A 763 -32.34 11.59 -8.17
N VAL A 764 -32.28 12.56 -7.26
CA VAL A 764 -32.20 13.98 -7.56
C VAL A 764 -30.87 14.49 -7.01
N LYS A 765 -29.97 14.92 -7.90
CA LYS A 765 -28.68 15.51 -7.48
C LYS A 765 -28.79 17.03 -7.34
N PRO A 766 -27.91 17.71 -6.57
CA PRO A 766 -27.89 19.17 -6.54
C PRO A 766 -27.64 19.74 -7.93
N TYR A 767 -28.05 20.99 -8.17
CA TYR A 767 -27.77 21.66 -9.43
C TYR A 767 -26.32 22.09 -9.55
N SER A 768 -25.74 22.58 -8.45
CA SER A 768 -24.34 22.98 -8.37
C SER A 768 -23.89 23.13 -6.92
N PHE A 769 -22.61 23.40 -6.72
CA PHE A 769 -22.00 23.80 -5.45
C PHE A 769 -21.45 25.23 -5.56
N VAL A 770 -21.55 26.00 -4.48
CA VAL A 770 -20.98 27.35 -4.41
C VAL A 770 -20.01 27.43 -3.24
N LEU A 771 -18.84 28.02 -3.46
CA LEU A 771 -17.88 28.36 -2.40
C LEU A 771 -18.13 29.75 -1.82
N SER A 772 -17.97 29.86 -0.51
CA SER A 772 -17.98 31.12 0.23
C SER A 772 -17.02 31.04 1.42
N GLY A 773 -16.88 32.13 2.18
CA GLY A 773 -16.15 32.12 3.45
C GLY A 773 -14.63 31.88 3.32
N ILE A 774 -14.04 32.08 2.14
CA ILE A 774 -12.61 31.85 1.90
C ILE A 774 -11.78 32.84 2.73
N LYS A 775 -11.08 32.34 3.75
CA LYS A 775 -10.40 33.12 4.80
C LYS A 775 -9.16 32.38 5.31
N ARG A 776 -8.15 33.09 5.81
CA ARG A 776 -7.05 32.46 6.58
C ARG A 776 -7.59 31.81 7.85
N SER A 777 -7.20 30.56 8.14
CA SER A 777 -7.65 29.86 9.35
C SER A 777 -7.03 30.40 10.64
N ALA A 778 -5.88 31.08 10.54
CA ALA A 778 -5.17 31.65 11.69
C ALA A 778 -5.82 32.92 12.27
N ASP A 779 -6.44 33.77 11.44
CA ASP A 779 -6.93 35.10 11.86
C ASP A 779 -8.25 35.55 11.19
N ASN A 780 -8.91 34.66 10.44
CA ASN A 780 -10.18 34.91 9.73
C ASN A 780 -10.15 36.05 8.69
N VAL A 781 -8.96 36.56 8.30
CA VAL A 781 -8.85 37.56 7.23
C VAL A 781 -9.31 36.94 5.91
N ALA A 782 -10.26 37.62 5.25
CA ALA A 782 -10.86 37.17 4.01
C ALA A 782 -9.86 37.18 2.84
N ASN A 783 -10.13 36.31 1.85
CA ASN A 783 -9.47 36.36 0.56
C ASN A 783 -9.61 37.76 -0.08
N PRO A 784 -8.51 38.41 -0.49
CA PRO A 784 -8.55 39.76 -1.05
C PRO A 784 -8.67 39.79 -2.59
N ALA A 785 -9.02 38.65 -3.20
CA ALA A 785 -9.24 38.49 -4.65
C ALA A 785 -8.16 39.11 -5.55
N ALA A 786 -6.88 38.87 -5.25
CA ALA A 786 -5.79 39.43 -6.03
C ALA A 786 -5.86 39.03 -7.51
N ILE A 787 -5.57 39.95 -8.42
CA ILE A 787 -5.63 39.72 -9.88
C ILE A 787 -4.27 39.56 -10.56
N ASN A 788 -3.16 39.89 -9.87
CA ASN A 788 -1.80 39.77 -10.39
C ASN A 788 -0.75 39.80 -9.26
N ALA A 789 0.53 39.68 -9.62
CA ALA A 789 1.66 39.64 -8.69
C ALA A 789 1.93 40.92 -7.87
N ALA A 790 1.25 42.04 -8.18
CA ALA A 790 1.28 43.28 -7.39
C ALA A 790 0.06 43.43 -6.46
N GLY A 791 -0.90 42.49 -6.52
CA GLY A 791 -2.04 42.46 -5.61
C GLY A 791 -1.64 42.13 -4.16
N PRO A 792 -2.56 42.40 -3.20
CA PRO A 792 -2.34 42.13 -1.78
C PRO A 792 -2.07 40.65 -1.50
N VAL A 793 -1.19 40.40 -0.53
CA VAL A 793 -0.89 39.05 -0.04
C VAL A 793 -2.10 38.54 0.75
N PHE A 794 -2.60 37.37 0.37
CA PHE A 794 -3.60 36.64 1.14
C PHE A 794 -2.94 35.80 2.23
N ILE A 795 -2.03 34.90 1.84
CA ILE A 795 -1.51 33.84 2.69
C ILE A 795 -0.14 33.37 2.18
N LYS A 796 0.59 32.60 2.98
CA LYS A 796 1.83 31.91 2.58
C LYS A 796 1.51 30.54 1.99
N ALA A 797 2.37 30.07 1.10
CA ALA A 797 2.31 28.76 0.46
C ALA A 797 2.43 27.64 1.51
N GLY A 798 1.42 26.78 1.59
CA GLY A 798 1.31 25.68 2.56
C GLY A 798 0.51 25.99 3.83
N ASP A 799 0.25 27.27 4.15
CA ASP A 799 -0.49 27.65 5.36
C ASP A 799 -2.01 27.36 5.20
N PRO A 800 -2.72 27.05 6.30
CA PRO A 800 -4.13 26.67 6.25
C PRO A 800 -5.09 27.87 6.07
N PHE A 801 -6.02 27.70 5.15
CA PHE A 801 -7.21 28.53 4.97
C PHE A 801 -8.50 27.72 5.10
N SER A 802 -9.59 28.41 5.37
CA SER A 802 -10.94 27.85 5.46
C SER A 802 -11.76 28.19 4.23
N ALA A 803 -12.68 27.30 3.86
CA ALA A 803 -13.74 27.57 2.89
C ALA A 803 -15.04 26.89 3.35
N THR A 804 -16.18 27.48 2.96
CA THR A 804 -17.52 26.94 3.13
C THR A 804 -18.06 26.53 1.77
N VAL A 805 -18.60 25.33 1.65
CA VAL A 805 -19.32 24.87 0.45
C VAL A 805 -20.80 24.68 0.76
N THR A 806 -21.65 25.12 -0.15
CA THR A 806 -23.11 24.94 -0.08
C THR A 806 -23.61 24.26 -1.36
N ALA A 807 -24.36 23.18 -1.21
CA ALA A 807 -25.07 22.50 -2.29
C ALA A 807 -26.38 23.24 -2.60
N ILE A 808 -26.64 23.55 -3.87
CA ILE A 808 -27.76 24.41 -4.29
C ILE A 808 -28.65 23.81 -5.39
N THR A 809 -29.89 24.28 -5.43
CA THR A 809 -30.85 24.10 -6.52
C THR A 809 -30.57 25.05 -7.70
N ALA A 810 -31.24 24.83 -8.82
CA ALA A 810 -31.24 25.73 -9.98
C ALA A 810 -31.75 27.16 -9.67
N THR A 811 -32.36 27.39 -8.51
CA THR A 811 -32.82 28.71 -8.02
C THR A 811 -31.90 29.32 -6.96
N GLY A 812 -30.74 28.70 -6.68
CA GLY A 812 -29.81 29.16 -5.65
C GLY A 812 -30.27 28.90 -4.20
N SER A 813 -31.34 28.11 -4.01
CA SER A 813 -31.75 27.64 -2.69
C SER A 813 -30.86 26.47 -2.25
N VAL A 814 -30.60 26.32 -0.95
CA VAL A 814 -29.81 25.18 -0.44
C VAL A 814 -30.58 23.87 -0.64
N THR A 815 -29.89 22.75 -0.90
CA THR A 815 -30.45 21.39 -0.89
C THR A 815 -30.11 20.68 0.44
N PRO A 816 -30.99 20.71 1.47
CA PRO A 816 -30.58 20.38 2.83
C PRO A 816 -30.19 18.91 3.08
N ASN A 817 -30.67 17.95 2.29
CA ASN A 817 -30.32 16.53 2.47
C ASN A 817 -28.94 16.17 1.92
N TYR A 818 -28.25 17.05 1.16
CA TYR A 818 -26.93 16.72 0.64
C TYR A 818 -25.93 16.48 1.79
N GLY A 819 -25.24 15.34 1.74
CA GLY A 819 -24.35 14.88 2.80
C GLY A 819 -25.11 14.39 4.04
N GLN A 820 -26.36 13.95 3.88
CA GLN A 820 -27.18 13.21 4.87
C GLN A 820 -27.55 11.80 4.38
N GLU A 821 -26.95 11.35 3.28
CA GLU A 821 -27.19 10.04 2.67
C GLU A 821 -26.74 8.88 3.59
N THR A 822 -27.21 7.66 3.33
CA THR A 822 -26.84 6.44 4.08
C THR A 822 -25.31 6.26 4.14
N THR A 823 -24.64 6.58 3.04
CA THR A 823 -23.20 6.85 2.96
C THR A 823 -23.03 8.32 2.62
N PRO A 824 -22.74 9.22 3.60
CA PRO A 824 -22.82 10.66 3.39
C PRO A 824 -21.88 11.19 2.31
N GLU A 825 -22.43 11.94 1.37
CA GLU A 825 -21.71 12.52 0.25
C GLU A 825 -20.83 13.72 0.67
N ASN A 826 -19.69 13.89 -0.02
CA ASN A 826 -18.72 14.96 0.27
C ASN A 826 -18.27 15.67 -1.02
N VAL A 827 -17.39 16.66 -0.90
CA VAL A 827 -16.92 17.52 -2.00
C VAL A 827 -15.40 17.56 -2.02
N LYS A 828 -14.81 17.43 -3.22
CA LYS A 828 -13.39 17.72 -3.51
C LYS A 828 -13.23 19.12 -4.08
N LEU A 829 -12.03 19.69 -3.99
CA LEU A 829 -11.67 20.96 -4.62
C LEU A 829 -10.63 20.74 -5.73
N THR A 830 -10.93 21.24 -6.93
CA THR A 830 -10.01 21.28 -8.07
C THR A 830 -9.36 22.67 -8.15
N THR A 831 -8.03 22.74 -8.27
CA THR A 831 -7.28 23.99 -8.43
C THR A 831 -7.03 24.33 -9.91
N VAL A 832 -7.19 25.60 -10.29
CA VAL A 832 -6.78 26.11 -11.61
C VAL A 832 -5.96 27.38 -11.43
N LEU A 833 -4.79 27.47 -12.08
CA LEU A 833 -3.99 28.70 -12.08
C LEU A 833 -4.71 29.83 -12.84
N VAL A 834 -4.71 31.04 -12.29
CA VAL A 834 -5.29 32.20 -12.99
C VAL A 834 -4.48 32.49 -14.27
N PRO A 835 -5.13 32.52 -15.46
CA PRO A 835 -4.43 32.58 -16.74
C PRO A 835 -3.74 33.93 -16.98
N GLY A 836 -2.72 33.92 -17.85
CA GLY A 836 -1.96 35.12 -18.23
C GLY A 836 -0.88 35.57 -17.23
N LEU A 837 -0.76 34.89 -16.07
CA LEU A 837 0.17 35.27 -15.00
C LEU A 837 1.58 34.64 -15.08
N GLY A 838 1.86 33.82 -16.09
CA GLY A 838 3.16 33.13 -16.23
C GLY A 838 3.44 32.06 -15.16
N LEU A 839 2.42 31.66 -14.41
CA LEU A 839 2.46 30.54 -13.45
C LEU A 839 2.44 29.21 -14.21
N THR A 840 3.17 28.20 -13.76
CA THR A 840 3.27 26.89 -14.44
C THR A 840 3.15 25.69 -13.52
N ASN A 841 3.53 25.79 -12.24
CA ASN A 841 3.33 24.72 -11.27
C ASN A 841 1.92 24.84 -10.65
N ASN A 842 1.12 23.78 -10.72
CA ASN A 842 -0.18 23.68 -10.07
C ASN A 842 -0.28 22.38 -9.28
N PRO A 843 0.31 22.31 -8.07
CA PRO A 843 0.09 21.18 -7.18
C PRO A 843 -1.40 21.14 -6.76
N ALA A 844 -1.86 19.95 -6.38
CA ALA A 844 -3.17 19.78 -5.78
C ALA A 844 -3.31 20.59 -4.48
N ILE A 845 -4.55 20.93 -4.13
CA ILE A 845 -4.92 21.47 -2.83
C ILE A 845 -5.03 20.33 -1.81
N ASN A 846 -4.42 20.51 -0.64
CA ASN A 846 -4.61 19.63 0.50
C ASN A 846 -5.83 20.07 1.31
N GLY A 847 -6.42 19.15 2.08
CA GLY A 847 -7.57 19.41 2.95
C GLY A 847 -8.90 18.96 2.36
N ALA A 848 -9.92 18.90 3.21
CA ALA A 848 -11.27 18.45 2.87
C ALA A 848 -12.33 19.24 3.64
N PHE A 849 -13.58 19.15 3.21
CA PHE A 849 -14.73 19.62 4.00
C PHE A 849 -15.09 18.60 5.09
N GLY A 850 -15.54 19.10 6.23
CA GLY A 850 -16.19 18.28 7.27
C GLY A 850 -17.56 17.78 6.82
N THR A 851 -18.31 17.21 7.76
CA THR A 851 -19.69 16.77 7.50
C THR A 851 -20.59 17.92 7.08
N PHE A 852 -21.50 17.64 6.14
CA PHE A 852 -22.56 18.58 5.79
C PHE A 852 -23.59 18.69 6.92
N THR A 853 -24.24 19.84 7.01
CA THR A 853 -25.36 20.11 7.90
C THR A 853 -26.31 21.05 7.18
N ASN A 854 -27.53 20.58 6.88
CA ASN A 854 -28.49 21.27 6.02
C ASN A 854 -27.85 21.74 4.69
N GLY A 855 -27.21 20.82 3.95
CA GLY A 855 -26.64 21.11 2.62
C GLY A 855 -25.44 22.09 2.60
N THR A 856 -24.83 22.39 3.74
CA THR A 856 -23.60 23.21 3.83
C THR A 856 -22.53 22.51 4.67
N ALA A 857 -21.27 22.58 4.24
CA ALA A 857 -20.10 22.07 4.97
C ALA A 857 -18.97 23.11 5.06
N ASN A 858 -18.11 22.97 6.06
CA ASN A 858 -16.93 23.81 6.26
C ASN A 858 -15.66 22.96 6.27
N GLY A 859 -14.60 23.42 5.59
CA GLY A 859 -13.25 22.90 5.73
C GLY A 859 -12.33 24.01 6.22
N THR A 860 -11.41 23.71 7.14
CA THR A 860 -10.54 24.70 7.82
C THR A 860 -9.05 24.41 7.68
N GLY A 861 -8.71 23.26 7.08
CA GLY A 861 -7.34 22.82 6.83
C GLY A 861 -6.96 22.80 5.36
N PHE A 862 -7.58 23.64 4.52
CA PHE A 862 -7.22 23.72 3.11
C PHE A 862 -5.85 24.40 2.95
N SER A 863 -4.94 23.82 2.17
CA SER A 863 -3.66 24.47 1.89
C SER A 863 -3.16 24.19 0.48
N TRP A 864 -2.58 25.22 -0.14
CA TRP A 864 -1.98 25.13 -1.47
C TRP A 864 -0.46 25.41 -1.35
N PRO A 865 0.42 24.46 -1.71
CA PRO A 865 1.84 24.50 -1.33
C PRO A 865 2.74 25.32 -2.28
N GLU A 866 2.19 26.28 -3.02
CA GLU A 866 2.88 27.01 -4.10
C GLU A 866 2.53 28.51 -4.11
N VAL A 867 3.35 29.30 -4.80
CA VAL A 867 3.16 30.73 -5.04
C VAL A 867 2.24 30.96 -6.24
N GLY A 868 1.41 32.00 -6.18
CA GLY A 868 0.52 32.34 -7.29
C GLY A 868 -0.84 32.87 -6.88
N ILE A 869 -1.80 32.68 -7.78
CA ILE A 869 -3.23 32.96 -7.61
C ILE A 869 -3.96 31.83 -8.35
N ILE A 870 -4.96 31.23 -7.71
CA ILE A 870 -5.75 30.12 -8.24
C ILE A 870 -7.25 30.45 -8.24
N THR A 871 -8.06 29.67 -8.93
CA THR A 871 -9.49 29.49 -8.62
C THR A 871 -9.73 28.06 -8.11
N LEU A 872 -10.80 27.90 -7.34
CA LEU A 872 -11.21 26.63 -6.73
C LEU A 872 -12.59 26.24 -7.26
N THR A 873 -12.70 25.06 -7.87
CA THR A 873 -13.98 24.48 -8.30
C THR A 873 -14.33 23.31 -7.37
N PRO A 874 -15.48 23.33 -6.67
CA PRO A 874 -15.98 22.17 -5.94
C PRO A 874 -16.67 21.16 -6.86
N ASP A 875 -16.42 19.87 -6.63
CA ASP A 875 -17.04 18.73 -7.32
C ASP A 875 -17.43 17.64 -6.30
N VAL A 876 -18.34 16.72 -6.63
CA VAL A 876 -18.64 15.54 -5.77
C VAL A 876 -17.33 14.76 -5.55
N ALA A 877 -17.09 14.27 -4.33
CA ALA A 877 -15.78 13.76 -3.90
C ALA A 877 -15.23 12.64 -4.78
N ASP A 878 -16.03 11.64 -5.14
CA ASP A 878 -15.69 10.62 -6.13
C ASP A 878 -15.91 11.13 -7.58
N GLY A 879 -17.04 11.80 -7.81
CA GLY A 879 -17.50 12.27 -9.11
C GLY A 879 -18.84 11.67 -9.55
N ASP A 880 -19.61 11.02 -8.68
CA ASP A 880 -20.91 10.43 -9.02
C ASP A 880 -21.92 10.44 -7.85
N TYR A 881 -22.83 11.42 -7.85
CA TYR A 881 -23.85 11.49 -6.79
C TYR A 881 -24.89 10.36 -6.93
N LEU A 882 -24.76 9.33 -6.09
CA LEU A 882 -25.67 8.17 -6.02
C LEU A 882 -25.96 7.46 -7.38
N GLY A 883 -25.05 7.52 -8.36
CA GLY A 883 -25.25 6.96 -9.70
C GLY A 883 -25.90 7.92 -10.72
N ALA A 884 -26.03 9.21 -10.40
CA ALA A 884 -26.57 10.25 -11.28
C ALA A 884 -25.48 11.07 -12.03
N GLY A 885 -24.22 10.69 -11.90
CA GLY A 885 -23.03 11.38 -12.39
C GLY A 885 -22.70 12.66 -11.61
N ASN A 886 -21.49 13.19 -11.82
CA ASN A 886 -20.95 14.33 -11.07
C ASN A 886 -21.91 15.54 -10.98
N THR A 887 -21.78 16.29 -9.88
CA THR A 887 -22.29 17.65 -9.73
C THR A 887 -21.09 18.58 -9.64
N THR A 888 -20.93 19.47 -10.62
CA THR A 888 -19.82 20.45 -10.65
C THR A 888 -20.30 21.82 -10.17
N GLY A 889 -19.47 22.44 -9.35
CA GLY A 889 -19.68 23.77 -8.78
C GLY A 889 -19.36 24.92 -9.71
N THR A 890 -19.69 26.13 -9.27
CA THR A 890 -19.11 27.34 -9.83
C THR A 890 -17.67 27.49 -9.34
N ALA A 891 -16.74 27.78 -10.26
CA ALA A 891 -15.39 28.17 -9.90
C ALA A 891 -15.43 29.45 -9.04
N SER A 892 -14.61 29.49 -7.99
CA SER A 892 -14.49 30.64 -7.10
C SER A 892 -13.97 31.90 -7.81
N GLU A 893 -14.09 33.03 -7.14
CA GLU A 893 -13.19 34.17 -7.37
C GLU A 893 -11.71 33.75 -7.20
N ASN A 894 -10.80 34.61 -7.66
CA ASN A 894 -9.36 34.42 -7.48
C ASN A 894 -9.01 34.24 -5.99
N VAL A 895 -8.42 33.11 -5.61
CA VAL A 895 -7.85 32.87 -4.28
C VAL A 895 -6.36 33.21 -4.30
N GLY A 896 -5.95 34.20 -3.51
CA GLY A 896 -4.58 34.69 -3.47
C GLY A 896 -4.48 36.20 -3.21
N ARG A 897 -3.26 36.77 -3.14
CA ARG A 897 -1.98 36.21 -3.59
C ARG A 897 -1.30 35.30 -2.57
N PHE A 898 -0.82 34.14 -3.02
CA PHE A 898 0.08 33.26 -2.26
C PHE A 898 1.53 33.73 -2.41
N THR A 899 2.27 33.77 -1.30
CA THR A 899 3.72 34.09 -1.20
C THR A 899 4.51 32.87 -0.70
N PRO A 900 5.85 32.81 -0.82
CA PRO A 900 6.60 31.77 -0.11
C PRO A 900 6.38 31.91 1.41
N HIS A 901 6.52 30.82 2.15
CA HIS A 901 6.47 30.88 3.62
C HIS A 901 7.73 31.53 4.20
N HIS A 902 8.89 31.19 3.62
CA HIS A 902 10.21 31.63 4.06
C HIS A 902 11.23 31.48 2.93
N PHE A 903 12.45 31.96 3.19
CA PHE A 903 13.65 31.61 2.40
C PHE A 903 14.58 30.71 3.19
N GLU A 904 15.35 29.88 2.49
CA GLU A 904 16.58 29.28 2.99
C GLU A 904 17.78 29.88 2.23
N THR A 905 18.94 30.00 2.87
CA THR A 905 20.18 30.43 2.20
C THR A 905 21.31 29.44 2.37
N LEU A 906 22.09 29.24 1.31
CA LEU A 906 23.31 28.42 1.29
C LEU A 906 24.49 29.28 0.83
N VAL A 907 25.63 29.15 1.51
CA VAL A 907 26.83 29.96 1.25
C VAL A 907 27.97 29.06 0.77
N THR A 908 28.51 29.38 -0.41
CA THR A 908 29.81 28.86 -0.88
C THR A 908 30.86 29.95 -0.68
N GLN A 909 31.84 29.65 0.16
CA GLN A 909 32.90 30.60 0.56
C GLN A 909 33.78 31.03 -0.62
N GLY A 910 34.34 32.24 -0.55
CA GLY A 910 35.32 32.73 -1.54
C GLY A 910 36.59 31.88 -1.64
N CYS A 911 36.91 31.08 -0.61
CA CYS A 911 37.81 29.94 -0.70
C CYS A 911 37.13 28.66 -0.20
N THR A 912 36.44 27.97 -1.11
CA THR A 912 35.75 26.69 -0.83
C THR A 912 36.67 25.64 -0.21
N ALA A 913 37.87 25.45 -0.77
CA ALA A 913 38.82 24.45 -0.27
C ALA A 913 39.37 24.75 1.15
N GLY A 914 39.20 25.97 1.65
CA GLY A 914 39.61 26.39 3.00
C GLY A 914 38.45 26.65 3.97
N ASN A 915 37.19 26.56 3.51
CA ASN A 915 35.99 26.97 4.24
C ASN A 915 36.09 28.37 4.89
N PHE A 916 36.59 29.36 4.13
CA PHE A 916 36.60 30.76 4.58
C PHE A 916 36.52 31.75 3.40
N THR A 917 36.19 33.00 3.69
CA THR A 917 36.17 34.12 2.74
C THR A 917 37.04 35.26 3.30
N TYR A 918 37.82 35.95 2.46
CA TYR A 918 38.54 37.15 2.90
C TYR A 918 37.61 38.38 2.96
N SER A 919 37.88 39.32 3.86
CA SER A 919 37.16 40.61 3.91
C SER A 919 37.24 41.33 2.56
N ALA A 920 36.10 41.78 2.03
CA ALA A 920 35.92 42.31 0.68
C ALA A 920 36.14 41.32 -0.49
N GLN A 921 36.31 40.03 -0.24
CA GLN A 921 36.26 39.00 -1.28
C GLN A 921 34.80 38.67 -1.62
N PRO A 922 34.42 38.57 -2.91
CA PRO A 922 33.10 38.07 -3.29
C PRO A 922 32.92 36.61 -2.89
N PHE A 923 31.70 36.24 -2.50
CA PHE A 923 31.30 34.87 -2.21
C PHE A 923 29.90 34.57 -2.76
N THR A 924 29.57 33.29 -2.88
CA THR A 924 28.31 32.87 -3.50
C THR A 924 27.25 32.60 -2.46
N VAL A 925 26.06 33.17 -2.66
CA VAL A 925 24.85 32.91 -1.88
C VAL A 925 23.77 32.38 -2.81
N GLN A 926 23.27 31.19 -2.52
CA GLN A 926 22.04 30.64 -3.08
C GLN A 926 20.88 30.94 -2.12
N ILE A 927 19.72 31.28 -2.68
CA ILE A 927 18.49 31.62 -1.95
C ILE A 927 17.37 30.76 -2.53
N THR A 928 16.66 30.01 -1.68
CA THR A 928 15.58 29.09 -2.05
C THR A 928 14.29 29.53 -1.39
N ALA A 929 13.24 29.79 -2.17
CA ALA A 929 11.90 30.10 -1.70
C ALA A 929 11.15 28.81 -1.32
N LYS A 930 10.59 28.75 -0.11
CA LYS A 930 10.04 27.53 0.51
C LYS A 930 8.60 27.71 0.98
N ASN A 931 7.81 26.63 0.94
CA ASN A 931 6.49 26.53 1.57
C ASN A 931 6.56 26.08 3.05
N SER A 932 5.42 25.97 3.73
CA SER A 932 5.29 25.53 5.13
C SER A 932 4.90 24.06 5.33
N LEU A 933 5.11 23.20 4.31
CA LEU A 933 4.92 21.76 4.48
C LEU A 933 5.88 21.19 5.53
N THR A 934 5.50 20.07 6.15
CA THR A 934 6.29 19.34 7.17
C THR A 934 7.71 19.01 6.68
N THR A 935 7.84 18.74 5.37
CA THR A 935 9.12 18.75 4.64
C THR A 935 9.08 19.93 3.65
N PRO A 936 9.76 21.06 3.94
CA PRO A 936 9.64 22.27 3.12
C PRO A 936 10.09 22.07 1.67
N ALA A 937 9.14 22.16 0.73
CA ALA A 937 9.41 22.09 -0.70
C ALA A 937 9.60 23.49 -1.29
N THR A 938 10.30 23.55 -2.43
CA THR A 938 10.61 24.80 -3.14
C THR A 938 9.39 25.29 -3.93
N THR A 939 9.03 26.57 -3.78
CA THR A 939 7.89 27.18 -4.50
C THR A 939 8.32 27.61 -5.90
N ALA A 940 8.08 26.77 -6.90
CA ALA A 940 8.58 26.92 -8.27
C ALA A 940 8.03 28.13 -9.02
N ASN A 941 6.82 28.59 -8.67
CA ASN A 941 6.20 29.78 -9.27
C ASN A 941 6.77 31.10 -8.73
N TYR A 942 7.57 31.07 -7.65
CA TYR A 942 8.36 32.22 -7.21
C TYR A 942 9.51 32.45 -8.20
N ASN A 943 9.18 33.14 -9.28
CA ASN A 943 9.97 33.23 -10.49
C ASN A 943 9.97 34.67 -11.02
N GLY A 944 11.10 35.13 -11.56
CA GLY A 944 11.20 36.45 -12.18
C GLY A 944 10.29 36.59 -13.40
N ALA A 945 10.10 35.52 -14.18
CA ALA A 945 9.28 35.52 -15.39
C ALA A 945 7.77 35.70 -15.11
N SER A 946 7.29 35.31 -13.91
CA SER A 946 5.90 35.50 -13.49
C SER A 946 5.66 36.83 -12.75
N ASN A 947 6.72 37.58 -12.43
CA ASN A 947 6.72 38.75 -11.54
C ASN A 947 6.30 38.47 -10.07
N PHE A 948 6.09 37.20 -9.70
CA PHE A 948 5.82 36.82 -8.30
C PHE A 948 7.08 36.84 -7.45
N ALA A 949 8.27 36.57 -8.04
CA ALA A 949 9.52 36.85 -7.35
C ALA A 949 9.68 38.35 -7.05
N LYS A 950 10.22 38.67 -5.88
CA LYS A 950 10.55 40.03 -5.43
C LYS A 950 12.06 40.22 -5.35
N GLN A 951 12.49 41.49 -5.25
CA GLN A 951 13.88 41.80 -4.94
C GLN A 951 14.18 41.37 -3.51
N VAL A 952 15.28 40.65 -3.32
CA VAL A 952 15.72 40.17 -2.01
C VAL A 952 16.96 40.95 -1.57
N THR A 953 16.96 41.42 -0.33
CA THR A 953 18.11 42.02 0.32
C THR A 953 18.75 40.99 1.25
N LEU A 954 20.07 40.82 1.12
CA LEU A 954 20.91 40.05 2.03
C LEU A 954 21.42 40.96 3.16
N THR A 955 21.37 40.48 4.39
CA THR A 955 21.82 41.17 5.61
C THR A 955 22.58 40.21 6.51
N ASP A 956 23.36 40.72 7.47
CA ASP A 956 23.96 39.85 8.48
C ASP A 956 22.91 39.51 9.55
N GLY A 957 22.47 38.26 9.57
CA GLY A 957 21.56 37.75 10.57
C GLY A 957 22.15 37.66 11.98
N SER A 958 23.48 37.73 12.12
CA SER A 958 24.23 37.83 13.37
C SER A 958 24.38 39.28 13.90
N ALA A 959 23.97 40.29 13.12
CA ALA A 959 24.04 41.72 13.47
C ALA A 959 25.44 42.25 13.88
N MET A 960 26.51 41.72 13.27
CA MET A 960 27.89 42.14 13.56
C MET A 960 28.18 43.57 13.09
N THR A 961 28.59 44.44 14.01
CA THR A 961 28.97 45.84 13.73
C THR A 961 30.41 46.01 13.20
N ALA A 962 31.14 44.91 13.02
CA ALA A 962 32.56 44.91 12.65
C ALA A 962 32.84 45.22 11.16
N GLY A 963 31.80 45.27 10.32
CA GLY A 963 31.90 45.47 8.88
C GLY A 963 30.55 45.76 8.22
N THR A 964 30.57 45.89 6.90
CA THR A 964 29.40 46.22 6.08
C THR A 964 29.31 45.37 4.83
N PHE A 965 28.09 45.12 4.37
CA PHE A 965 27.81 44.47 3.10
C PHE A 965 27.92 45.41 1.90
N SER A 966 28.34 44.87 0.75
CA SER A 966 28.17 45.46 -0.58
C SER A 966 27.68 44.40 -1.58
N ASN A 967 27.01 44.85 -2.65
CA ASN A 967 26.35 44.00 -3.67
C ASN A 967 25.33 43.01 -3.08
N ASN A 968 24.65 43.39 -2.00
CA ASN A 968 23.78 42.53 -1.20
C ASN A 968 22.32 42.48 -1.69
N THR A 969 22.01 42.96 -2.88
CA THR A 969 20.66 42.89 -3.47
C THR A 969 20.59 41.87 -4.60
N VAL A 970 19.67 40.91 -4.50
CA VAL A 970 19.36 39.94 -5.56
C VAL A 970 18.09 40.37 -6.28
N ALA A 971 18.14 40.46 -7.61
CA ALA A 971 17.02 40.91 -8.41
C ALA A 971 15.92 39.84 -8.50
N ALA A 972 14.66 40.26 -8.62
CA ALA A 972 13.53 39.36 -8.87
C ALA A 972 13.76 38.48 -10.11
N SER A 973 14.36 39.04 -11.16
CA SER A 973 14.73 38.35 -12.40
C SER A 973 15.82 37.28 -12.24
N SER A 974 16.49 37.20 -11.08
CA SER A 974 17.46 36.14 -10.77
C SER A 974 16.80 34.86 -10.23
N PHE A 975 15.51 34.88 -9.88
CA PHE A 975 14.78 33.70 -9.42
C PHE A 975 14.20 32.90 -10.59
N ALA A 976 14.58 31.63 -10.67
CA ALA A 976 13.98 30.64 -11.57
C ALA A 976 13.62 29.39 -10.77
N GLY A 977 12.37 28.91 -10.88
CA GLY A 977 11.92 27.73 -10.15
C GLY A 977 12.03 27.86 -8.62
N GLY A 978 11.82 29.06 -8.06
CA GLY A 978 11.98 29.33 -6.63
C GLY A 978 13.42 29.51 -6.14
N VAL A 979 14.44 29.42 -7.02
CA VAL A 979 15.86 29.51 -6.64
C VAL A 979 16.54 30.67 -7.34
N ALA A 980 17.35 31.43 -6.60
CA ALA A 980 18.29 32.41 -7.15
C ALA A 980 19.70 32.16 -6.58
N THR A 981 20.74 32.39 -7.39
CA THR A 981 22.14 32.31 -6.96
C THR A 981 22.88 33.57 -7.38
N THR A 982 23.58 34.20 -6.45
CA THR A 982 24.44 35.36 -6.69
C THR A 982 25.86 35.11 -6.22
N ALA A 983 26.87 35.59 -6.96
CA ALA A 983 28.29 35.43 -6.66
C ALA A 983 29.03 36.77 -6.45
N THR A 984 28.28 37.86 -6.32
CA THR A 984 28.79 39.23 -6.12
C THR A 984 28.76 39.77 -4.68
N PRO A 985 27.99 39.23 -3.70
CA PRO A 985 28.01 39.74 -2.33
C PRO A 985 29.41 39.74 -1.71
N GLN A 986 29.72 40.84 -1.02
CA GLN A 986 30.95 41.01 -0.28
C GLN A 986 30.62 41.50 1.12
N TYR A 987 31.32 41.01 2.13
CA TYR A 987 31.32 41.60 3.47
C TYR A 987 32.72 42.15 3.76
N THR A 988 32.78 43.43 4.14
CA THR A 988 34.03 44.17 4.32
C THR A 988 34.13 44.65 5.76
N PHE A 989 35.16 44.21 6.48
CA PHE A 989 35.45 44.74 7.82
C PHE A 989 35.87 46.21 7.75
N THR A 990 35.39 47.01 8.71
CA THR A 990 35.71 48.45 8.81
C THR A 990 37.18 48.70 9.15
N SER A 991 37.86 47.71 9.73
CA SER A 991 39.31 47.72 10.02
C SER A 991 40.02 46.56 9.31
N PRO A 992 41.16 46.80 8.63
CA PRO A 992 42.02 45.73 8.10
C PRO A 992 42.66 44.84 9.18
N ALA A 993 42.49 45.15 10.47
CA ALA A 993 43.00 44.38 11.61
C ALA A 993 41.87 43.84 12.50
N THR A 994 40.76 43.41 11.89
CA THR A 994 39.67 42.70 12.59
C THR A 994 39.98 41.20 12.69
N ALA A 995 39.66 40.59 13.84
CA ALA A 995 39.78 39.14 14.04
C ALA A 995 38.82 38.34 13.12
N PRO A 996 39.00 37.02 12.95
CA PRO A 996 38.05 36.21 12.20
C PRO A 996 36.66 36.26 12.83
N ALA A 997 35.63 36.38 11.99
CA ALA A 997 34.23 36.40 12.45
C ALA A 997 33.33 35.63 11.47
N THR A 998 32.22 35.10 11.99
CA THR A 998 31.20 34.41 11.19
C THR A 998 29.93 35.25 11.15
N ILE A 999 29.44 35.53 9.95
CA ILE A 999 28.15 36.20 9.69
C ILE A 999 27.14 35.18 9.15
N THR A 1000 25.84 35.39 9.36
CA THR A 1000 24.78 34.58 8.72
C THR A 1000 24.08 35.38 7.62
N LEU A 1001 23.75 34.72 6.51
CA LEU A 1001 23.22 35.39 5.33
C LEU A 1001 21.70 35.39 5.37
N ARG A 1002 21.13 36.43 5.97
CA ARG A 1002 19.69 36.62 6.06
C ARG A 1002 19.14 37.21 4.77
N ALA A 1003 18.35 36.43 4.04
CA ALA A 1003 17.54 36.90 2.92
C ALA A 1003 16.23 37.52 3.45
N THR A 1004 15.81 38.67 2.91
CA THR A 1004 14.47 39.24 3.14
C THR A 1004 13.98 39.99 1.90
N ASP A 1005 12.70 39.82 1.53
CA ASP A 1005 12.09 40.44 0.35
C ASP A 1005 11.16 41.63 0.65
N SER A 1006 10.55 42.21 -0.39
CA SER A 1006 9.63 43.35 -0.26
C SER A 1006 8.20 43.00 0.19
N ASP A 1007 7.79 41.73 0.15
CA ASP A 1007 6.54 41.26 0.76
C ASP A 1007 6.73 40.88 2.25
N GLY A 1008 7.96 40.99 2.77
CA GLY A 1008 8.32 40.71 4.17
C GLY A 1008 8.72 39.26 4.45
N ILE A 1009 8.88 38.44 3.41
CA ILE A 1009 9.32 37.05 3.54
C ILE A 1009 10.81 37.02 3.86
N SER A 1010 11.24 36.16 4.79
CA SER A 1010 12.60 36.14 5.33
C SER A 1010 13.12 34.72 5.57
N SER A 1011 14.44 34.58 5.69
CA SER A 1011 15.10 33.37 6.22
C SER A 1011 15.25 33.36 7.75
N SER A 1012 14.88 34.45 8.43
CA SER A 1012 14.98 34.56 9.88
C SER A 1012 14.16 33.47 10.59
N GLY A 1013 14.84 32.57 11.31
CA GLY A 1013 14.23 31.42 11.99
C GLY A 1013 14.30 30.10 11.20
N TYR A 1014 14.89 30.12 10.00
CA TYR A 1014 15.07 28.96 9.12
C TYR A 1014 16.57 28.76 8.80
N ALA A 1015 16.91 27.99 7.76
CA ALA A 1015 18.30 27.75 7.39
C ALA A 1015 18.97 29.01 6.82
N GLU A 1016 19.82 29.66 7.62
CA GLU A 1016 20.67 30.77 7.21
C GLU A 1016 22.13 30.31 7.04
N GLY A 1017 22.60 30.22 5.81
CA GLY A 1017 23.99 29.86 5.49
C GLY A 1017 24.97 30.91 6.04
N SER A 1018 26.17 30.49 6.43
CA SER A 1018 27.14 31.36 7.12
C SER A 1018 28.41 31.60 6.30
N ALA A 1019 29.00 32.80 6.45
CA ALA A 1019 30.28 33.16 5.82
C ALA A 1019 31.35 33.40 6.91
N ALA A 1020 32.47 32.68 6.82
CA ALA A 1020 33.58 32.79 7.77
C ALA A 1020 34.61 33.81 7.25
N ILE A 1021 34.47 35.08 7.67
CA ILE A 1021 35.23 36.21 7.15
C ILE A 1021 36.57 36.38 7.87
N ARG A 1022 37.65 36.63 7.11
CA ARG A 1022 39.02 36.86 7.64
C ARG A 1022 39.65 38.14 7.07
N SER A 1023 40.27 38.96 7.91
CA SER A 1023 41.08 40.10 7.45
C SER A 1023 42.37 39.58 6.79
N GLY A 1024 42.44 39.61 5.46
CA GLY A 1024 43.52 39.00 4.68
C GLY A 1024 44.63 39.96 4.26
N ARG A 1025 45.82 39.41 3.96
CA ARG A 1025 46.85 40.06 3.13
C ARG A 1025 47.83 39.05 2.53
N ILE A 1026 48.44 39.33 1.38
CA ILE A 1026 49.65 38.61 0.95
C ILE A 1026 50.87 39.33 1.50
N LYS A 1027 51.65 38.67 2.36
CA LYS A 1027 52.97 39.15 2.79
C LYS A 1027 54.05 38.58 1.87
N LEU A 1028 54.82 39.48 1.27
CA LEU A 1028 56.08 39.18 0.59
C LEU A 1028 57.24 39.61 1.50
N SER A 1029 58.35 38.88 1.49
CA SER A 1029 59.53 39.16 2.33
C SER A 1029 60.82 39.17 1.52
N ASN A 1030 61.79 40.00 1.91
CA ASN A 1030 63.10 40.04 1.28
C ASN A 1030 63.82 38.69 1.38
N ALA A 1031 64.66 38.38 0.39
CA ALA A 1031 65.42 37.14 0.32
C ALA A 1031 66.85 37.40 -0.18
N SER A 1032 67.83 36.60 0.26
CA SER A 1032 69.22 36.70 -0.18
C SER A 1032 69.85 35.32 -0.36
N GLY A 1033 70.72 35.17 -1.35
CA GLY A 1033 71.48 33.94 -1.59
C GLY A 1033 72.54 34.06 -2.68
N SER A 1034 73.11 32.92 -3.09
CA SER A 1034 74.06 32.88 -4.20
C SER A 1034 73.38 33.04 -5.56
N GLU A 1035 74.03 33.81 -6.43
CA GLU A 1035 73.80 33.95 -7.86
C GLU A 1035 73.80 32.62 -8.64
N ALA A 1036 74.38 31.56 -8.09
CA ALA A 1036 74.49 30.24 -8.72
C ALA A 1036 73.31 29.29 -8.42
N LEU A 1037 72.37 29.67 -7.55
CA LEU A 1037 71.22 28.86 -7.12
C LEU A 1037 69.88 29.57 -7.39
N ALA A 1038 68.82 28.78 -7.54
CA ALA A 1038 67.46 29.32 -7.56
C ALA A 1038 67.08 29.77 -6.15
N LEU A 1039 66.53 30.97 -6.00
CA LEU A 1039 66.27 31.64 -4.72
C LEU A 1039 64.78 31.60 -4.38
N PRO A 1040 64.35 30.84 -3.35
CA PRO A 1040 63.00 30.94 -2.80
C PRO A 1040 62.80 32.30 -2.13
N VAL A 1041 61.69 32.97 -2.44
CA VAL A 1041 61.29 34.26 -1.88
C VAL A 1041 60.04 34.04 -1.01
N PRO A 1042 60.06 34.31 0.30
CA PRO A 1042 58.92 34.01 1.16
C PRO A 1042 57.67 34.84 0.81
N MET A 1043 56.71 34.20 0.17
CA MET A 1043 55.41 34.76 -0.24
C MET A 1043 54.28 33.93 0.40
N VAL A 1044 53.55 34.55 1.34
CA VAL A 1044 52.48 33.88 2.08
C VAL A 1044 51.20 34.72 2.16
N ALA A 1045 50.06 34.09 1.91
CA ALA A 1045 48.77 34.62 2.33
C ALA A 1045 48.67 34.52 3.85
N GLN A 1046 48.28 35.63 4.49
CA GLN A 1046 48.12 35.77 5.92
C GLN A 1046 46.69 36.20 6.26
N TYR A 1047 46.27 35.94 7.50
CA TYR A 1047 45.10 36.59 8.09
C TYR A 1047 45.43 37.14 9.49
N TYR A 1048 44.71 38.19 9.91
CA TYR A 1048 44.82 38.71 11.27
C TYR A 1048 44.04 37.82 12.25
N ASN A 1049 44.71 37.28 13.28
CA ASN A 1049 44.12 36.35 14.24
C ASN A 1049 43.50 37.03 15.49
N GLY A 1050 43.47 38.37 15.52
CA GLY A 1050 43.08 39.15 16.70
C GLY A 1050 44.26 39.86 17.39
N THR A 1051 45.49 39.36 17.24
CA THR A 1051 46.71 40.00 17.78
C THR A 1051 47.81 40.24 16.74
N THR A 1052 47.92 39.40 15.71
CA THR A 1052 48.92 39.54 14.66
C THR A 1052 48.50 38.84 13.36
N PHE A 1053 49.24 39.10 12.27
CA PHE A 1053 49.03 38.42 10.99
C PHE A 1053 49.82 37.12 10.93
N VAL A 1054 49.10 35.99 10.94
CA VAL A 1054 49.63 34.62 10.83
C VAL A 1054 49.35 34.06 9.42
N THR A 1055 50.14 33.08 8.98
CA THR A 1055 49.93 32.40 7.68
C THR A 1055 48.57 31.71 7.64
N ASN A 1056 47.80 31.88 6.55
CA ASN A 1056 46.53 31.20 6.38
C ASN A 1056 46.74 29.79 5.82
N THR A 1057 47.01 28.82 6.69
CA THR A 1057 47.25 27.42 6.30
C THR A 1057 46.03 26.72 5.68
N ALA A 1058 44.84 27.31 5.76
CA ALA A 1058 43.65 26.84 5.06
C ALA A 1058 43.51 27.39 3.62
N ASP A 1059 44.32 28.38 3.22
CA ASP A 1059 44.22 28.97 1.88
C ASP A 1059 44.86 28.06 0.82
N SER A 1060 43.99 27.37 0.08
CA SER A 1060 44.35 26.65 -1.14
C SER A 1060 43.61 27.19 -2.37
N CYS A 1061 43.27 28.49 -2.37
CA CYS A 1061 42.45 29.13 -3.41
C CYS A 1061 43.08 30.40 -3.99
N THR A 1062 43.84 31.15 -3.19
CA THR A 1062 44.50 32.39 -3.64
C THR A 1062 45.42 32.11 -4.82
N SER A 1063 45.16 32.78 -5.94
CA SER A 1063 45.99 32.76 -7.15
C SER A 1063 46.43 34.19 -7.47
N VAL A 1064 47.68 34.36 -7.91
CA VAL A 1064 48.23 35.66 -8.34
C VAL A 1064 49.02 35.50 -9.64
N PRO A 1065 49.08 36.53 -10.51
CA PRO A 1065 49.92 36.49 -11.70
C PRO A 1065 51.39 36.27 -11.35
N VAL A 1066 52.08 35.44 -12.14
CA VAL A 1066 53.55 35.30 -12.05
C VAL A 1066 54.20 36.67 -12.30
N PRO A 1067 55.09 37.17 -11.41
CA PRO A 1067 55.78 38.43 -11.64
C PRO A 1067 56.79 38.29 -12.78
N THR A 1068 56.80 39.25 -13.70
CA THR A 1068 57.71 39.31 -14.86
C THR A 1068 58.16 40.74 -15.10
N LYS A 1069 59.11 40.96 -16.02
CA LYS A 1069 59.43 42.33 -16.47
C LYS A 1069 58.27 42.97 -17.26
N ALA A 1070 57.45 42.16 -17.95
CA ALA A 1070 56.36 42.63 -18.81
C ALA A 1070 55.15 43.17 -18.04
N ASN A 1071 54.85 42.66 -16.85
CA ASN A 1071 53.81 43.18 -15.95
C ASN A 1071 54.39 44.11 -14.85
N SER A 1072 55.62 44.59 -15.00
CA SER A 1072 56.38 45.36 -13.99
C SER A 1072 56.52 44.66 -12.61
N GLY A 1073 56.23 43.36 -12.52
CA GLY A 1073 56.34 42.58 -11.29
C GLY A 1073 57.78 42.23 -10.89
N LEU A 1074 58.74 42.29 -11.84
CA LEU A 1074 60.18 42.16 -11.60
C LEU A 1074 60.94 43.37 -12.17
N GLN A 1075 61.44 44.24 -11.29
CA GLN A 1075 62.33 45.34 -11.65
C GLN A 1075 63.78 44.93 -11.40
N THR A 1076 64.52 44.62 -12.47
CA THR A 1076 65.94 44.24 -12.41
C THR A 1076 66.63 44.31 -13.78
N THR A 1077 67.94 44.55 -13.77
CA THR A 1077 68.83 44.32 -14.92
C THR A 1077 69.24 42.85 -15.08
N LEU A 1078 69.10 42.02 -14.04
CA LEU A 1078 69.50 40.61 -14.06
C LEU A 1078 68.64 39.75 -15.00
N THR A 1079 69.22 38.64 -15.47
CA THR A 1079 68.52 37.61 -16.26
C THR A 1079 67.97 36.53 -15.34
N THR A 1080 66.73 36.70 -14.89
CA THR A 1080 66.01 35.76 -14.02
C THR A 1080 64.55 35.65 -14.43
N THR A 1081 63.94 34.51 -14.11
CA THR A 1081 62.50 34.22 -14.26
C THR A 1081 61.90 33.86 -12.91
N ALA A 1082 60.60 34.09 -12.72
CA ALA A 1082 59.89 33.68 -11.52
C ALA A 1082 58.98 32.47 -11.78
N SER A 1083 58.77 31.65 -10.76
CA SER A 1083 57.72 30.63 -10.69
C SER A 1083 57.01 30.71 -9.33
N LEU A 1084 55.75 30.29 -9.25
CA LEU A 1084 54.96 30.24 -8.03
C LEU A 1084 53.93 29.08 -8.09
N ALA A 1085 53.38 28.71 -6.94
CA ALA A 1085 52.22 27.82 -6.86
C ALA A 1085 50.93 28.64 -7.11
N SER A 1086 50.10 28.18 -8.04
CA SER A 1086 48.77 28.74 -8.31
C SER A 1086 47.74 27.61 -8.39
N PRO A 1087 46.74 27.55 -7.49
CA PRO A 1087 46.62 28.37 -6.28
C PRO A 1087 47.78 28.14 -5.29
N PHE A 1088 47.86 28.99 -4.28
CA PHE A 1088 48.75 28.81 -3.13
C PHE A 1088 48.47 27.45 -2.47
N ILE A 1089 49.48 26.88 -1.79
CA ILE A 1089 49.34 25.60 -1.08
C ILE A 1089 49.52 25.88 0.41
N ALA A 1090 48.45 25.69 1.19
CA ALA A 1090 48.39 26.03 2.63
C ALA A 1090 48.89 27.47 2.92
N GLY A 1091 48.40 28.43 2.14
CA GLY A 1091 48.76 29.83 2.21
C GLY A 1091 50.15 30.18 1.69
N ASN A 1092 50.94 29.22 1.19
CA ASN A 1092 52.27 29.46 0.66
C ASN A 1092 52.26 29.49 -0.87
N GLY A 1093 52.62 30.62 -1.46
CA GLY A 1093 52.71 30.81 -2.90
C GLY A 1093 53.99 30.25 -3.52
N LYS A 1094 54.94 29.73 -2.73
CA LYS A 1094 56.19 29.08 -3.18
C LYS A 1094 56.96 29.87 -4.26
N LEU A 1095 56.99 31.21 -4.16
CA LEU A 1095 57.67 32.07 -5.12
C LEU A 1095 59.16 31.72 -5.18
N GLN A 1096 59.68 31.47 -6.37
CA GLN A 1096 61.09 31.17 -6.61
C GLN A 1096 61.59 31.98 -7.81
N LEU A 1097 62.80 32.54 -7.68
CA LEU A 1097 63.54 33.13 -8.78
C LEU A 1097 64.59 32.12 -9.29
N SER A 1098 64.72 31.98 -10.61
CA SER A 1098 65.79 31.19 -11.23
C SER A 1098 67.16 31.87 -11.07
N LYS A 1099 68.24 31.08 -11.17
CA LYS A 1099 69.60 31.59 -10.92
C LYS A 1099 70.04 32.61 -11.99
N PRO A 1100 70.47 33.82 -11.62
CA PRO A 1100 70.94 34.81 -12.60
C PRO A 1100 72.37 34.57 -13.09
N ASN A 1101 73.19 33.81 -12.35
CA ASN A 1101 74.64 33.65 -12.55
C ASN A 1101 75.42 34.98 -12.53
N ALA A 1102 74.84 36.04 -11.95
CA ALA A 1102 75.44 37.36 -11.75
C ALA A 1102 74.94 37.98 -10.44
N GLN A 1103 75.78 38.80 -9.81
CA GLN A 1103 75.46 39.48 -8.54
C GLN A 1103 74.59 40.72 -8.77
N GLY A 1104 73.72 41.04 -7.81
CA GLY A 1104 72.81 42.19 -7.90
C GLY A 1104 71.51 41.97 -7.14
N HIS A 1105 70.46 42.73 -7.50
CA HIS A 1105 69.15 42.60 -6.86
C HIS A 1105 67.99 42.63 -7.85
N VAL A 1106 66.84 42.17 -7.36
CA VAL A 1106 65.54 42.15 -8.05
C VAL A 1106 64.51 42.73 -7.09
N ASP A 1107 63.89 43.84 -7.46
CA ASP A 1107 62.72 44.32 -6.75
C ASP A 1107 61.48 43.64 -7.34
N ILE A 1108 60.67 43.06 -6.45
CA ILE A 1108 59.52 42.23 -6.78
C ILE A 1108 58.27 42.94 -6.29
N THR A 1109 57.26 43.06 -7.17
CA THR A 1109 55.91 43.50 -6.84
C THR A 1109 54.92 42.41 -7.26
N ILE A 1110 54.08 41.94 -6.34
CA ILE A 1110 53.05 40.95 -6.64
C ILE A 1110 51.71 41.66 -6.81
N ALA A 1111 51.03 41.42 -7.93
CA ALA A 1111 49.66 41.89 -8.15
C ALA A 1111 48.69 41.07 -7.27
N ALA A 1112 48.44 41.55 -6.06
CA ALA A 1112 47.53 40.92 -5.12
C ALA A 1112 46.06 41.32 -5.42
N PRO A 1113 45.09 40.40 -5.29
CA PRO A 1113 43.67 40.75 -5.27
C PRO A 1113 43.38 41.84 -4.24
N GLY A 1114 42.37 42.69 -4.48
CA GLY A 1114 42.08 43.85 -3.62
C GLY A 1114 41.89 43.48 -2.15
N TRP A 1115 41.20 42.37 -1.87
CA TRP A 1115 40.99 41.79 -0.54
C TRP A 1115 42.24 41.17 0.12
N LEU A 1116 43.40 41.25 -0.54
CA LEU A 1116 44.71 40.79 -0.07
C LEU A 1116 45.82 41.84 -0.17
N GLN A 1117 45.49 43.07 -0.59
CA GLN A 1117 46.37 44.23 -0.45
C GLN A 1117 46.36 44.72 1.00
N TYR A 1118 47.41 45.45 1.41
CA TYR A 1118 47.55 45.91 2.79
C TYR A 1118 48.23 47.27 2.86
N ASN A 1119 48.02 47.99 3.96
CA ASN A 1119 48.61 49.31 4.18
C ASN A 1119 50.07 49.21 4.65
N TRP A 1120 50.98 48.83 3.74
CA TRP A 1120 52.39 48.61 4.03
C TRP A 1120 53.19 49.89 4.36
N LYS A 1121 52.66 51.07 4.02
CA LYS A 1121 53.38 52.36 4.10
C LYS A 1121 52.60 53.48 4.82
N GLY A 1122 51.50 53.15 5.51
CA GLY A 1122 50.58 54.13 6.09
C GLY A 1122 49.64 54.83 5.07
N ALA A 1123 50.06 54.97 3.82
CA ALA A 1123 49.38 55.75 2.77
C ALA A 1123 48.21 55.08 2.03
N GLY A 1124 47.76 53.88 2.44
CA GLY A 1124 46.61 53.17 1.84
C GLY A 1124 46.94 51.73 1.41
N LEU A 1125 45.95 50.99 0.94
CA LEU A 1125 46.14 49.60 0.48
C LEU A 1125 47.06 49.56 -0.75
N THR A 1126 48.12 48.76 -0.70
CA THR A 1126 49.00 48.52 -1.86
C THR A 1126 49.32 47.05 -2.04
N ASN A 1127 49.74 46.70 -3.26
CA ASN A 1127 50.44 45.46 -3.55
C ASN A 1127 51.67 45.28 -2.62
N PRO A 1128 51.99 44.05 -2.19
CA PRO A 1128 53.19 43.76 -1.42
C PRO A 1128 54.44 43.77 -2.31
N THR A 1129 55.55 44.27 -1.75
CA THR A 1129 56.83 44.45 -2.44
C THR A 1129 57.99 43.92 -1.61
N ALA A 1130 59.01 43.34 -2.25
CA ALA A 1130 60.23 42.87 -1.58
C ALA A 1130 61.46 42.90 -2.52
N ARG A 1131 62.66 42.92 -1.92
CA ARG A 1131 63.93 42.82 -2.65
C ARG A 1131 64.54 41.43 -2.47
N ALA A 1132 64.86 40.79 -3.60
CA ALA A 1132 65.68 39.58 -3.65
C ALA A 1132 67.11 39.95 -4.07
N THR A 1133 68.13 39.43 -3.36
CA THR A 1133 69.55 39.80 -3.57
C THR A 1133 70.40 38.58 -3.86
N PHE A 1134 71.17 38.63 -4.95
CA PHE A 1134 72.04 37.55 -5.41
C PHE A 1134 73.52 37.93 -5.27
N GLY A 1135 74.35 36.98 -4.84
CA GLY A 1135 75.77 37.18 -4.56
C GLY A 1135 76.10 37.42 -3.08
N ILE A 1136 75.13 37.22 -2.17
CA ILE A 1136 75.35 37.34 -0.72
C ILE A 1136 75.26 35.95 -0.09
N TYR A 1137 76.37 35.44 0.44
CA TYR A 1137 76.41 34.21 1.22
C TYR A 1137 75.76 34.44 2.59
N LYS A 1138 74.75 33.64 2.92
CA LYS A 1138 74.10 33.66 4.23
C LYS A 1138 74.87 32.79 5.22
N ASN A 1139 76.02 33.26 5.69
CA ASN A 1139 76.73 32.64 6.81
C ASN A 1139 77.54 33.67 7.61
N ALA A 1140 77.13 33.87 8.86
CA ALA A 1140 77.94 34.47 9.92
C ALA A 1140 77.36 34.04 11.28
N ASN A 1141 77.59 32.79 11.68
CA ASN A 1141 77.34 32.32 13.05
C ASN A 1141 78.42 32.84 14.03
N GLU A 1142 78.89 34.07 13.81
CA GLU A 1142 80.00 34.71 14.53
C GLU A 1142 79.57 35.97 15.30
N PHE A 1143 78.28 36.34 15.22
CA PHE A 1143 77.69 37.41 16.03
C PHE A 1143 76.71 36.84 17.07
N ILE A 1144 77.27 36.45 18.22
CA ILE A 1144 76.49 36.06 19.41
C ILE A 1144 75.90 37.30 20.14
N TYR A 1145 76.43 38.49 19.86
CA TYR A 1145 75.96 39.73 20.49
C TYR A 1145 76.18 40.95 19.58
N MET A 1146 75.12 41.72 19.34
CA MET A 1146 75.21 43.16 19.09
C MET A 1146 74.17 43.84 19.98
N ARG A 1147 74.64 44.78 20.80
CA ARG A 1147 73.83 45.58 21.73
C ARG A 1147 73.95 47.03 21.29
N GLU A 1148 72.90 47.55 20.70
CA GLU A 1148 72.71 49.00 20.63
C GLU A 1148 72.44 49.52 22.05
N MET A 1149 73.01 50.68 22.39
CA MET A 1149 72.70 51.41 23.61
C MET A 1149 72.35 52.85 23.23
N TYR A 1150 71.17 53.29 23.68
CA TYR A 1150 70.51 54.57 23.38
C TYR A 1150 69.98 54.70 21.95
#